data_AF-A0A643BYC4-F1
#
_entry.id   AF-A0A643BYC4-F1
#
_cell.length_a   1.000
_cell.length_b   1.000
_cell.length_c   1.000
_cell.angle_alpha   90.00
_cell.angle_beta   90.00
_cell.angle_gamma   90.00
#
_symmetry.space_group_name_H-M   'P 1'
#
loop_
_entity.id
_entity.type
_entity.pdbx_description
1 polymer ?
#
loop_
_entity_poly.entity_id
_entity_poly.type
_entity_poly.pdbx_seq_one_letter_code
_entity_poly.pdbx_strand_id
1 'polypeptide(L)'
;MVTCFQEENADLRTIHSQPPGVRCGKANKNVQWDEDSVEYMLANRVRIAFVLVVHGRASRQLQRMFKAIYHKDHFYYIHVDKFARQYSNVRVTPWRMATIWGGASLLSTYLQSMRDLLEMTDWPWDFFINLSAADYPIRTNDQLVAFLSRYRDMNFLKSHGRDNARFIRKQGLDRLFLECDAHMWRLGDRRIPEGIAVDGGSDWFLLNRKFVEYVTFSTDDLVTKMKQFYSYTLLPAESFFHTVLENSPHCDTMVDNNLRITNWNRKLGCKCQYKHIVDWCGCSPNDFKPQDFHRFQQTARPTFFARKFEAVVNQEIIGQLDYYLYGNYPAGTPGLRSYWENVYDEPDGIHSLSDVTLTLYHSFSRLGLRRAELLLHDAGENSCRYYPMGHPASVHLYFLADRFQGFLIKHHATNLAVSKLETLETWVMPKKVFKIASPPSDFGRLQFSEVGTDWDAKERLFRNFGGLLGPMDEPVGMQKWGKGPNVTVTVVWVDPINIIAATYDILIESTAEFTHYKPPLNLPLRPGVWTVKILHHWVPVAETKFLVAPLTFSNRQPIKPVSALNKQKDLDLMFSEEALRLHNGPPRSAYMEQSFQSLNPVLSLPISPAQVEEARRNAASAGASLERWLDSLVGGMWTAMDICATGPTVCPVMQTCSQTAWSSFSPDPKSELGAVKPDGRLR
;
A
#
# COMPACT_ATOMS: atom_id res chain seq x y z
N MET A 1 5.36 -23.24 17.72
CA MET A 1 6.81 -23.13 17.98
C MET A 1 7.56 -24.45 17.84
N VAL A 2 7.10 -25.56 18.46
CA VAL A 2 7.80 -26.86 18.42
C VAL A 2 7.91 -27.46 17.00
N THR A 3 7.00 -27.13 16.09
CA THR A 3 7.01 -27.61 14.69
C THR A 3 7.95 -26.86 13.74
N CYS A 4 8.50 -25.71 14.15
CA CYS A 4 9.37 -24.86 13.31
C CYS A 4 10.86 -24.89 13.75
N PHE A 5 11.22 -25.66 14.78
CA PHE A 5 12.57 -25.68 15.33
C PHE A 5 13.42 -26.71 14.59
N GLN A 6 14.29 -26.26 13.68
CA GLN A 6 15.45 -27.05 13.27
C GLN A 6 16.59 -26.73 14.23
N GLU A 7 17.16 -27.77 14.84
CA GLU A 7 18.26 -27.70 15.80
C GLU A 7 19.48 -27.01 15.16
N GLU A 8 19.91 -25.87 15.72
CA GLU A 8 21.14 -25.20 15.31
C GLU A 8 22.33 -25.90 15.99
N ASN A 9 22.99 -26.82 15.29
CA ASN A 9 24.17 -27.55 15.76
C ASN A 9 25.37 -27.33 14.81
N ALA A 10 25.74 -26.07 14.59
CA ALA A 10 26.95 -25.72 13.83
C ALA A 10 27.81 -24.72 14.61
N ASP A 11 29.09 -25.03 14.78
CA ASP A 11 30.07 -24.19 15.47
C ASP A 11 30.42 -22.95 14.61
N LEU A 12 29.65 -21.87 14.78
CA LEU A 12 29.85 -20.56 14.12
C LEU A 12 30.83 -19.64 14.89
N ARG A 13 31.60 -20.16 15.85
CA ARG A 13 32.42 -19.32 16.76
C ARG A 13 33.53 -18.54 16.04
N THR A 14 34.21 -19.17 15.09
CA THR A 14 35.32 -18.57 14.34
C THR A 14 35.12 -18.78 12.85
N ILE A 15 35.27 -17.71 12.07
CA ILE A 15 35.18 -17.74 10.61
C ILE A 15 36.53 -17.33 10.04
N HIS A 16 37.10 -18.18 9.21
CA HIS A 16 38.34 -17.87 8.54
C HIS A 16 38.05 -16.97 7.34
N SER A 17 38.46 -15.70 7.45
CA SER A 17 38.72 -14.88 6.26
C SER A 17 39.87 -15.50 5.45
N GLN A 18 40.01 -15.07 4.19
CA GLN A 18 40.98 -15.52 3.17
C GLN A 18 42.36 -16.05 3.68
N PRO A 19 43.05 -16.93 2.88
CA PRO A 19 44.38 -17.44 3.23
C PRO A 19 45.42 -16.32 3.47
N PRO A 20 46.48 -16.59 4.27
CA PRO A 20 47.43 -15.57 4.71
C PRO A 20 48.17 -14.93 3.53
N GLY A 21 47.84 -13.67 3.21
CA GLY A 21 48.53 -12.90 2.15
C GLY A 21 47.77 -11.67 1.61
N VAL A 22 46.43 -11.65 1.66
CA VAL A 22 45.61 -10.51 1.22
C VAL A 22 45.02 -9.80 2.46
N ARG A 23 45.47 -8.58 2.77
CA ARG A 23 44.92 -7.78 3.88
C ARG A 23 43.76 -6.92 3.36
N CYS A 24 42.55 -7.47 3.36
CA CYS A 24 41.35 -6.67 3.10
C CYS A 24 40.97 -5.87 4.36
N GLY A 25 41.21 -4.55 4.34
CA GLY A 25 40.46 -3.58 5.15
C GLY A 25 39.29 -3.01 4.33
N LYS A 26 38.55 -2.01 4.83
CA LYS A 26 37.53 -1.32 4.02
C LYS A 26 38.17 -0.66 2.79
N ALA A 27 38.13 -1.33 1.65
CA ALA A 27 38.48 -0.76 0.36
C ALA A 27 37.31 0.11 -0.10
N ASN A 28 37.51 1.42 -0.14
CA ASN A 28 36.54 2.33 -0.76
C ASN A 28 37.15 2.89 -2.04
N LYS A 29 36.84 2.26 -3.18
CA LYS A 29 37.28 2.79 -4.47
C LYS A 29 36.43 4.01 -4.84
N ASN A 30 37.12 5.14 -5.02
CA ASN A 30 36.48 6.34 -5.53
C ASN A 30 36.17 6.17 -7.02
N VAL A 31 34.93 6.49 -7.37
CA VAL A 31 34.48 6.62 -8.76
C VAL A 31 34.66 8.08 -9.17
N GLN A 32 35.36 8.32 -10.28
CA GLN A 32 35.41 9.65 -10.87
C GLN A 32 34.05 9.97 -11.48
N TRP A 33 33.48 11.10 -11.07
CA TRP A 33 32.19 11.56 -11.56
C TRP A 33 32.38 12.89 -12.28
N ASP A 34 32.27 12.82 -13.59
CA ASP A 34 32.14 13.97 -14.49
C ASP A 34 30.91 13.70 -15.36
N GLU A 35 30.00 14.66 -15.53
CA GLU A 35 28.77 14.41 -16.31
C GLU A 35 29.09 14.05 -17.77
N ASP A 36 30.19 14.58 -18.31
CA ASP A 36 30.69 14.29 -19.66
C ASP A 36 31.20 12.84 -19.79
N SER A 37 31.58 12.19 -18.67
CA SER A 37 32.08 10.81 -18.67
C SER A 37 31.02 9.77 -19.05
N VAL A 38 29.74 10.17 -19.07
CA VAL A 38 28.59 9.31 -19.33
C VAL A 38 28.14 9.36 -20.80
N GLU A 39 28.69 10.26 -21.62
CA GLU A 39 28.28 10.45 -23.02
C GLU A 39 29.07 9.61 -24.04
N TYR A 40 30.09 8.85 -23.62
CA TYR A 40 30.88 8.02 -24.54
C TYR A 40 30.13 6.74 -24.96
N MET A 41 29.96 6.55 -26.27
CA MET A 41 29.52 5.26 -26.83
C MET A 41 30.61 4.20 -26.67
N LEU A 42 30.39 3.26 -25.75
CA LEU A 42 31.34 2.18 -25.45
C LEU A 42 31.13 0.99 -26.38
N ALA A 43 32.24 0.47 -26.93
CA ALA A 43 32.24 -0.70 -27.82
C ALA A 43 31.73 -1.99 -27.17
N ASN A 44 31.77 -2.08 -25.83
CA ASN A 44 31.32 -3.25 -25.07
C ASN A 44 30.34 -2.83 -23.96
N ARG A 45 29.06 -2.71 -24.31
CA ARG A 45 27.97 -2.30 -23.42
C ARG A 45 27.55 -3.45 -22.51
N VAL A 46 27.39 -3.18 -21.22
CA VAL A 46 26.87 -4.17 -20.27
C VAL A 46 25.40 -4.50 -20.53
N ARG A 47 25.03 -5.75 -20.23
CA ARG A 47 23.65 -6.22 -20.18
C ARG A 47 23.25 -6.42 -18.72
N ILE A 48 22.08 -5.94 -18.34
CA ILE A 48 21.67 -5.89 -16.93
C ILE A 48 20.58 -6.92 -16.65
N ALA A 49 20.71 -7.68 -15.57
CA ALA A 49 19.64 -8.48 -14.98
C ALA A 49 18.98 -7.69 -13.83
N PHE A 50 17.77 -7.19 -14.09
CA PHE A 50 16.92 -6.56 -13.10
C PHE A 50 16.10 -7.63 -12.36
N VAL A 51 16.25 -7.70 -11.04
CA VAL A 51 15.39 -8.51 -10.18
C VAL A 51 14.37 -7.61 -9.50
N LEU A 52 13.11 -7.78 -9.88
CA LEU A 52 11.99 -6.99 -9.35
C LEU A 52 11.29 -7.79 -8.24
N VAL A 53 11.49 -7.39 -6.99
CA VAL A 53 10.81 -7.99 -5.82
C VAL A 53 9.63 -7.09 -5.46
N VAL A 54 8.42 -7.52 -5.82
CA VAL A 54 7.23 -6.67 -5.81
C VAL A 54 6.09 -7.30 -5.03
N HIS A 55 5.28 -6.47 -4.39
CA HIS A 55 4.09 -6.85 -3.62
C HIS A 55 3.05 -5.73 -3.67
N GLY A 56 1.84 -5.99 -3.16
CA GLY A 56 0.75 -5.02 -3.12
C GLY A 56 -0.06 -4.96 -4.41
N ARG A 57 -0.77 -3.85 -4.62
CA ARG A 57 -1.80 -3.72 -5.67
C ARG A 57 -1.44 -2.73 -6.80
N ALA A 58 -0.32 -2.03 -6.69
CA ALA A 58 0.10 -0.95 -7.59
C ALA A 58 0.64 -1.43 -8.96
N SER A 59 -0.11 -2.29 -9.65
CA SER A 59 0.30 -2.93 -10.91
C SER A 59 0.55 -1.93 -12.03
N ARG A 60 -0.29 -0.90 -12.18
CA ARG A 60 -0.10 0.14 -13.21
C ARG A 60 1.14 0.99 -12.97
N GLN A 61 1.47 1.26 -11.71
CA GLN A 61 2.71 1.96 -11.37
C GLN A 61 3.94 1.08 -11.65
N LEU A 62 3.87 -0.22 -11.33
CA LEU A 62 4.92 -1.17 -11.68
C LEU A 62 5.13 -1.24 -13.21
N GLN A 63 4.04 -1.31 -13.99
CA GLN A 63 4.12 -1.30 -15.46
C GLN A 63 4.74 0.00 -15.98
N ARG A 64 4.39 1.15 -15.42
CA ARG A 64 4.98 2.45 -15.79
C ARG A 64 6.48 2.50 -15.50
N MET A 65 6.92 2.06 -14.32
CA MET A 65 8.34 1.97 -13.99
C MET A 65 9.07 0.97 -14.89
N PHE A 66 8.47 -0.21 -15.12
CA PHE A 66 9.01 -1.22 -16.03
C PHE A 66 9.21 -0.65 -17.44
N LYS A 67 8.23 0.10 -17.97
CA LYS A 67 8.31 0.80 -19.26
C LYS A 67 9.51 1.76 -19.32
N ALA A 68 9.78 2.48 -18.24
CA ALA A 68 10.92 3.40 -18.13
C ALA A 68 12.28 2.68 -18.07
N ILE A 69 12.39 1.50 -17.45
CA ILE A 69 13.65 0.75 -17.36
C ILE A 69 13.86 -0.26 -18.49
N TYR A 70 12.84 -0.53 -19.31
CA TYR A 70 12.89 -1.57 -20.34
C TYR A 70 13.89 -1.27 -21.46
N HIS A 71 14.79 -2.20 -21.75
CA HIS A 71 15.51 -2.27 -23.02
C HIS A 71 15.61 -3.74 -23.46
N LYS A 72 15.53 -3.99 -24.77
CA LYS A 72 15.54 -5.35 -25.35
C LYS A 72 16.80 -6.18 -24.99
N ASP A 73 17.91 -5.52 -24.70
CA ASP A 73 19.19 -6.19 -24.41
C ASP A 73 19.37 -6.54 -22.92
N HIS A 74 18.52 -6.01 -22.05
CA HIS A 74 18.51 -6.33 -20.61
C HIS A 74 17.55 -7.47 -20.30
N PHE A 75 17.55 -7.92 -19.06
CA PHE A 75 16.74 -9.03 -18.59
C PHE A 75 15.98 -8.65 -17.32
N TYR A 76 14.77 -9.17 -17.18
CA TYR A 76 13.88 -8.82 -16.07
C TYR A 76 13.34 -10.10 -15.44
N TYR A 77 13.74 -10.37 -14.20
CA TYR A 77 13.29 -11.52 -13.43
C TYR A 77 12.44 -11.04 -12.25
N ILE A 78 11.16 -11.38 -12.28
CA ILE A 78 10.16 -10.76 -11.41
C ILE A 78 9.66 -11.79 -10.39
N HIS A 79 9.81 -11.47 -9.11
CA HIS A 79 9.29 -12.29 -8.01
C HIS A 79 7.90 -11.78 -7.59
N VAL A 80 6.84 -12.34 -8.19
CA VAL A 80 5.42 -12.02 -7.93
C VAL A 80 4.49 -13.13 -8.47
N ASP A 81 3.20 -13.08 -8.13
CA ASP A 81 2.18 -14.03 -8.63
C ASP A 81 2.01 -13.98 -10.16
N LYS A 82 1.85 -12.77 -10.70
CA LYS A 82 1.45 -12.59 -12.10
C LYS A 82 2.03 -11.31 -12.69
N PHE A 83 2.77 -11.47 -13.78
CA PHE A 83 3.21 -10.38 -14.66
C PHE A 83 3.00 -10.80 -16.12
N ALA A 84 2.86 -9.84 -17.02
CA ALA A 84 2.59 -10.11 -18.44
C ALA A 84 3.79 -10.81 -19.11
N ARG A 85 3.55 -11.99 -19.70
CA ARG A 85 4.57 -12.80 -20.42
C ARG A 85 4.78 -12.35 -21.88
N GLN A 86 4.70 -11.04 -22.14
CA GLN A 86 4.70 -10.49 -23.50
C GLN A 86 6.09 -10.40 -24.15
N TYR A 87 7.17 -10.49 -23.37
CA TYR A 87 8.53 -10.25 -23.84
C TYR A 87 9.44 -11.43 -23.51
N SER A 88 10.30 -11.83 -24.46
CA SER A 88 11.22 -12.97 -24.31
C SER A 88 12.31 -12.76 -23.25
N ASN A 89 12.68 -11.51 -22.98
CA ASN A 89 13.64 -11.10 -21.96
C ASN A 89 13.02 -10.81 -20.59
N VAL A 90 11.77 -11.25 -20.36
CA VAL A 90 11.06 -11.12 -19.09
C VAL A 90 10.63 -12.52 -18.61
N ARG A 91 11.00 -12.86 -17.37
CA ARG A 91 10.62 -14.12 -16.72
C ARG A 91 10.08 -13.82 -15.32
N VAL A 92 9.20 -14.69 -14.83
CA VAL A 92 8.67 -14.65 -13.45
C VAL A 92 9.24 -15.87 -12.72
N THR A 93 9.60 -15.71 -11.45
CA THR A 93 10.08 -16.82 -10.64
C THR A 93 9.01 -17.92 -10.55
N PRO A 94 9.35 -19.19 -10.75
CA PRO A 94 8.39 -20.29 -10.58
C PRO A 94 8.07 -20.54 -9.10
N TRP A 95 8.97 -20.15 -8.21
CA TRP A 95 8.82 -20.17 -6.76
C TRP A 95 8.42 -18.78 -6.23
N ARG A 96 7.75 -18.77 -5.07
CA ARG A 96 7.28 -17.53 -4.44
C ARG A 96 7.42 -17.63 -2.92
N MET A 97 8.00 -16.61 -2.32
CA MET A 97 8.14 -16.48 -0.86
C MET A 97 7.27 -15.35 -0.32
N ALA A 98 6.75 -15.51 0.89
CA ALA A 98 6.10 -14.43 1.63
C ALA A 98 7.17 -13.50 2.24
N THR A 99 7.71 -12.58 1.43
CA THR A 99 8.80 -11.67 1.85
C THR A 99 8.28 -10.56 2.77
N ILE A 100 8.02 -10.91 4.03
CA ILE A 100 7.60 -9.96 5.06
C ILE A 100 8.68 -8.90 5.34
N TRP A 101 8.30 -7.75 5.89
CA TRP A 101 9.26 -6.71 6.26
C TRP A 101 10.28 -7.26 7.26
N GLY A 102 11.58 -7.14 6.94
CA GLY A 102 12.66 -7.63 7.80
C GLY A 102 12.89 -9.15 7.78
N GLY A 103 12.07 -9.91 7.04
CA GLY A 103 12.15 -11.37 6.96
C GLY A 103 13.49 -11.88 6.43
N ALA A 104 13.91 -13.04 6.94
CA ALA A 104 15.03 -13.82 6.44
C ALA A 104 14.84 -14.24 4.97
N SER A 105 13.58 -14.50 4.58
CA SER A 105 13.15 -14.93 3.25
C SER A 105 13.51 -13.96 2.12
N LEU A 106 13.76 -12.67 2.42
CA LEU A 106 14.23 -11.71 1.41
C LEU A 106 15.64 -12.06 0.91
N LEU A 107 16.56 -12.47 1.81
CA LEU A 107 17.89 -12.91 1.37
C LEU A 107 17.79 -14.23 0.60
N SER A 108 16.96 -15.17 1.07
CA SER A 108 16.70 -16.43 0.36
C SER A 108 16.18 -16.19 -1.06
N THR A 109 15.28 -15.21 -1.23
CA THR A 109 14.76 -14.77 -2.52
C THR A 109 15.91 -14.26 -3.42
N TYR A 110 16.79 -13.39 -2.91
CA TYR A 110 17.91 -12.92 -3.71
C TYR A 110 18.88 -14.04 -4.09
N LEU A 111 19.30 -14.87 -3.14
CA LEU A 111 20.24 -15.97 -3.39
C LEU A 111 19.68 -16.99 -4.40
N GLN A 112 18.40 -17.36 -4.29
CA GLN A 112 17.77 -18.25 -5.26
C GLN A 112 17.67 -17.58 -6.64
N SER A 113 17.27 -16.31 -6.71
CA SER A 113 17.18 -15.58 -7.98
C SER A 113 18.54 -15.44 -8.68
N MET A 114 19.61 -15.22 -7.91
CA MET A 114 20.99 -15.17 -8.40
C MET A 114 21.41 -16.52 -8.98
N ARG A 115 21.08 -17.62 -8.30
CA ARG A 115 21.34 -18.98 -8.81
C ARG A 115 20.60 -19.24 -10.12
N ASP A 116 19.29 -19.00 -10.14
CA ASP A 116 18.45 -19.18 -11.33
C ASP A 116 19.04 -18.40 -12.52
N LEU A 117 19.40 -17.14 -12.32
CA LEU A 117 19.98 -16.25 -13.34
C LEU A 117 21.35 -16.71 -13.85
N LEU A 118 22.17 -17.33 -13.01
CA LEU A 118 23.47 -17.89 -13.42
C LEU A 118 23.30 -19.16 -14.26
N GLU A 119 22.27 -19.96 -13.97
CA GLU A 119 21.93 -21.19 -14.69
C GLU A 119 21.20 -20.92 -16.02
N MET A 120 20.62 -19.73 -16.21
CA MET A 120 20.05 -19.27 -17.49
C MET A 120 21.14 -18.86 -18.50
N THR A 121 21.70 -19.84 -19.21
CA THR A 121 22.79 -19.62 -20.19
C THR A 121 22.40 -18.75 -21.39
N ASP A 122 21.10 -18.64 -21.69
CA ASP A 122 20.58 -17.78 -22.76
C ASP A 122 20.55 -16.30 -22.37
N TRP A 123 20.79 -15.96 -21.10
CA TRP A 123 20.83 -14.61 -20.55
C TRP A 123 22.25 -14.22 -20.12
N PRO A 124 23.12 -13.74 -21.04
CA PRO A 124 24.48 -13.31 -20.68
C PRO A 124 24.49 -11.89 -20.08
N TRP A 125 24.10 -11.78 -18.81
CA TRP A 125 24.09 -10.52 -18.06
C TRP A 125 25.43 -10.25 -17.34
N ASP A 126 25.77 -8.97 -17.14
CA ASP A 126 26.98 -8.50 -16.47
C ASP A 126 26.73 -8.00 -15.04
N PHE A 127 25.54 -7.43 -14.78
CA PHE A 127 25.16 -6.86 -13.49
C PHE A 127 23.81 -7.37 -13.01
N PHE A 128 23.72 -7.61 -11.70
CA PHE A 128 22.50 -7.81 -10.95
C PHE A 128 22.06 -6.48 -10.32
N ILE A 129 20.80 -6.07 -10.52
CA ILE A 129 20.20 -4.88 -9.88
C ILE A 129 18.85 -5.25 -9.28
N ASN A 130 18.67 -5.02 -7.97
CA ASN A 130 17.37 -5.21 -7.31
C ASN A 130 16.54 -3.90 -7.27
N LEU A 131 15.25 -4.01 -7.55
CA LEU A 131 14.27 -2.90 -7.47
C LEU A 131 12.94 -3.39 -6.87
N SER A 132 12.24 -2.52 -6.15
CA SER A 132 10.84 -2.72 -5.76
C SER A 132 9.86 -2.04 -6.73
N ALA A 133 8.56 -2.26 -6.54
CA ALA A 133 7.52 -1.51 -7.26
C ALA A 133 7.47 -0.01 -6.90
N ALA A 134 8.19 0.41 -5.85
CA ALA A 134 8.25 1.79 -5.38
C ALA A 134 9.61 2.48 -5.70
N ASP A 135 10.46 1.85 -6.51
CA ASP A 135 11.65 2.49 -7.07
C ASP A 135 11.29 3.18 -8.40
N TYR A 136 12.10 4.17 -8.82
CA TYR A 136 12.02 4.76 -10.16
C TYR A 136 13.41 5.19 -10.63
N PRO A 137 13.74 5.09 -11.93
CA PRO A 137 14.97 5.65 -12.47
C PRO A 137 14.97 7.19 -12.36
N ILE A 138 16.14 7.77 -12.11
CA ILE A 138 16.37 9.24 -12.09
C ILE A 138 17.40 9.71 -13.12
N ARG A 139 17.91 8.78 -13.93
CA ARG A 139 18.81 8.99 -15.08
C ARG A 139 18.39 8.00 -16.17
N THR A 140 18.79 8.25 -17.42
CA THR A 140 18.35 7.41 -18.55
C THR A 140 19.06 6.05 -18.55
N ASN A 141 18.49 5.08 -19.28
CA ASN A 141 19.13 3.76 -19.48
C ASN A 141 20.52 3.89 -20.13
N ASP A 142 20.69 4.77 -21.11
CA ASP A 142 21.98 4.94 -21.78
C ASP A 142 23.05 5.44 -20.81
N GLN A 143 22.68 6.37 -19.91
CA GLN A 143 23.58 6.85 -18.87
C GLN A 143 23.97 5.74 -17.89
N LEU A 144 23.00 4.92 -17.47
CA LEU A 144 23.27 3.77 -16.60
C LEU A 144 24.23 2.78 -17.26
N VAL A 145 23.97 2.42 -18.53
CA VAL A 145 24.79 1.47 -19.27
C VAL A 145 26.20 2.00 -19.50
N ALA A 146 26.35 3.29 -19.84
CA ALA A 146 27.66 3.90 -20.02
C ALA A 146 28.49 3.84 -18.72
N PHE A 147 27.90 4.26 -17.61
CA PHE A 147 28.54 4.23 -16.29
C PHE A 147 28.94 2.82 -15.86
N LEU A 148 28.02 1.85 -15.94
CA LEU A 148 28.31 0.47 -15.51
C LEU A 148 29.31 -0.23 -16.44
N SER A 149 29.31 0.10 -17.73
CA SER A 149 30.30 -0.45 -18.66
C SER A 149 31.71 0.05 -18.34
N ARG A 150 31.86 1.31 -17.88
CA ARG A 150 33.14 1.86 -17.42
C ARG A 150 33.64 1.18 -16.13
N TYR A 151 32.74 0.84 -15.22
CA TYR A 151 33.05 0.30 -13.90
C TYR A 151 32.61 -1.16 -13.72
N ARG A 152 32.73 -1.96 -14.79
CA ARG A 152 32.12 -3.31 -14.87
C ARG A 152 32.60 -4.31 -13.82
N ASP A 153 33.81 -4.14 -13.31
CA ASP A 153 34.42 -5.02 -12.31
C ASP A 153 34.16 -4.55 -10.86
N MET A 154 33.38 -3.49 -10.66
CA MET A 154 33.06 -2.94 -9.34
C MET A 154 31.73 -3.49 -8.78
N ASN A 155 31.57 -3.42 -7.46
CA ASN A 155 30.35 -3.74 -6.74
C ASN A 155 29.89 -2.51 -5.94
N PHE A 156 28.61 -2.15 -6.07
CA PHE A 156 28.04 -0.90 -5.56
C PHE A 156 27.12 -1.18 -4.38
N LEU A 157 27.68 -1.06 -3.18
CA LEU A 157 26.99 -1.24 -1.89
C LEU A 157 27.10 0.07 -1.10
N LYS A 158 26.12 0.36 -0.25
CA LYS A 158 26.18 1.55 0.62
C LYS A 158 26.22 1.12 2.07
N SER A 159 27.31 1.43 2.75
CA SER A 159 27.49 1.20 4.18
C SER A 159 26.83 2.30 5.00
N HIS A 160 26.54 1.99 6.27
CA HIS A 160 25.89 2.90 7.21
C HIS A 160 26.75 4.14 7.55
N GLY A 161 28.07 4.06 7.39
CA GLY A 161 29.02 5.17 7.53
C GLY A 161 29.12 5.79 8.92
N ARG A 162 28.81 5.03 9.98
CA ARG A 162 28.78 5.50 11.38
C ARG A 162 29.54 4.54 12.30
N ASP A 163 29.36 4.67 13.61
CA ASP A 163 29.87 3.71 14.60
C ASP A 163 29.29 2.30 14.35
N ASN A 164 30.19 1.32 14.11
CA ASN A 164 29.81 -0.05 13.72
C ASN A 164 29.17 -0.83 14.88
N ALA A 165 29.68 -0.67 16.09
CA ALA A 165 29.11 -1.34 17.27
C ALA A 165 27.65 -0.93 17.50
N ARG A 166 27.33 0.35 17.28
CA ARG A 166 25.95 0.86 17.31
C ARG A 166 25.11 0.36 16.15
N PHE A 167 25.67 0.16 14.97
CA PHE A 167 24.97 -0.44 13.83
C PHE A 167 24.53 -1.88 14.17
N ILE A 168 25.47 -2.72 14.61
CA ILE A 168 25.21 -4.12 15.04
C ILE A 168 24.05 -4.19 16.02
N ARG A 169 24.10 -3.39 17.10
CA ARG A 169 23.04 -3.36 18.12
C ARG A 169 21.70 -2.85 17.61
N LYS A 170 21.69 -1.91 16.65
CA LYS A 170 20.44 -1.35 16.10
C LYS A 170 19.76 -2.26 15.09
N GLN A 171 20.55 -3.00 14.32
CA GLN A 171 20.07 -4.01 13.39
C GLN A 171 19.65 -5.30 14.09
N GLY A 172 20.06 -5.50 15.35
CA GLY A 172 19.81 -6.75 16.07
C GLY A 172 20.65 -7.90 15.53
N LEU A 173 21.83 -7.63 14.95
CA LEU A 173 22.72 -8.66 14.42
C LEU A 173 23.27 -9.57 15.53
N ASP A 174 23.32 -9.06 16.76
CA ASP A 174 23.65 -9.76 18.01
C ASP A 174 22.47 -10.55 18.60
N ARG A 175 21.35 -10.65 17.87
CA ARG A 175 20.16 -11.43 18.27
C ARG A 175 19.90 -12.53 17.25
N LEU A 176 19.36 -13.65 17.74
CA LEU A 176 18.89 -14.75 16.92
C LEU A 176 17.42 -14.53 16.57
N PHE A 177 17.07 -14.63 15.30
CA PHE A 177 15.70 -14.55 14.81
C PHE A 177 15.30 -15.80 14.02
N LEU A 178 14.01 -16.12 14.01
CA LEU A 178 13.43 -17.17 13.18
C LEU A 178 12.21 -16.64 12.44
N GLU A 179 12.17 -16.84 11.12
CA GLU A 179 10.98 -16.59 10.32
C GLU A 179 10.07 -17.84 10.33
N CYS A 180 8.87 -17.72 10.87
CA CYS A 180 7.84 -18.77 10.86
C CYS A 180 6.46 -18.11 11.00
N ASP A 181 5.44 -18.66 10.34
CA ASP A 181 4.06 -18.14 10.30
C ASP A 181 3.96 -16.66 9.86
N ALA A 182 4.77 -16.26 8.87
CA ALA A 182 4.86 -14.88 8.37
C ALA A 182 5.20 -13.84 9.46
N HIS A 183 5.95 -14.25 10.48
CA HIS A 183 6.46 -13.40 11.56
C HIS A 183 7.95 -13.65 11.82
N MET A 184 8.70 -12.60 12.22
CA MET A 184 10.08 -12.73 12.69
C MET A 184 10.15 -12.76 14.22
N TRP A 185 10.32 -13.96 14.76
CA TRP A 185 10.41 -14.24 16.18
C TRP A 185 11.83 -13.99 16.69
N ARG A 186 11.99 -13.20 17.76
CA ARG A 186 13.29 -13.03 18.42
C ARG A 186 13.50 -14.11 19.48
N LEU A 187 14.48 -14.98 19.27
CA LEU A 187 14.69 -16.16 20.13
C LEU A 187 15.68 -15.93 21.27
N GLY A 188 16.60 -14.98 21.13
CA GLY A 188 17.59 -14.69 22.16
C GLY A 188 18.82 -13.98 21.62
N ASP A 189 19.89 -14.01 22.41
CA ASP A 189 21.15 -13.34 22.11
C ASP A 189 22.10 -14.32 21.42
N ARG A 190 22.94 -13.81 20.53
CA ARG A 190 24.01 -14.58 19.90
C ARG A 190 25.29 -13.74 19.80
N ARG A 191 26.42 -14.42 19.63
CA ARG A 191 27.71 -13.74 19.44
C ARG A 191 27.94 -13.40 17.96
N ILE A 192 28.63 -12.30 17.72
CA ILE A 192 29.15 -11.98 16.39
C ILE A 192 30.38 -12.87 16.14
N PRO A 193 30.47 -13.58 14.99
CA PRO A 193 31.58 -14.47 14.71
C PRO A 193 32.93 -13.74 14.69
N GLU A 194 33.97 -14.37 15.26
CA GLU A 194 35.32 -13.83 15.26
C GLU A 194 36.05 -14.09 13.93
N GLY A 195 37.05 -13.26 13.59
CA GLY A 195 37.90 -13.44 12.40
C GLY A 195 37.43 -12.71 11.13
N ILE A 196 36.28 -12.02 11.20
CA ILE A 196 35.71 -11.24 10.10
C ILE A 196 35.31 -9.82 10.53
N ALA A 197 35.28 -8.90 9.59
CA ALA A 197 34.68 -7.58 9.77
C ALA A 197 33.21 -7.61 9.37
N VAL A 198 32.30 -7.28 10.30
CA VAL A 198 30.88 -7.12 9.99
C VAL A 198 30.61 -5.68 9.57
N ASP A 199 29.95 -5.49 8.44
CA ASP A 199 29.45 -4.19 7.96
C ASP A 199 28.05 -4.34 7.36
N GLY A 200 27.38 -3.21 7.14
CA GLY A 200 26.10 -3.18 6.45
C GLY A 200 25.58 -1.78 6.19
N GLY A 201 24.39 -1.68 5.62
CA GLY A 201 23.72 -0.43 5.31
C GLY A 201 22.47 -0.67 4.49
N SER A 202 22.47 -0.23 3.23
CA SER A 202 21.29 -0.41 2.36
C SER A 202 21.25 -1.81 1.75
N ASP A 203 20.07 -2.41 1.71
CA ASP A 203 19.72 -3.64 0.98
C ASP A 203 19.46 -3.41 -0.54
N TRP A 204 19.72 -2.21 -1.05
CA TRP A 204 19.59 -1.86 -2.46
C TRP A 204 20.98 -1.69 -3.04
N PHE A 205 21.31 -2.46 -4.07
CA PHE A 205 22.68 -2.58 -4.56
C PHE A 205 22.76 -2.91 -6.04
N LEU A 206 23.98 -2.86 -6.58
CA LEU A 206 24.32 -3.39 -7.90
C LEU A 206 25.56 -4.26 -7.75
N LEU A 207 25.46 -5.53 -8.13
CA LEU A 207 26.55 -6.50 -8.01
C LEU A 207 26.95 -7.00 -9.40
N ASN A 208 28.25 -7.10 -9.65
CA ASN A 208 28.72 -7.69 -10.91
C ASN A 208 28.60 -9.21 -10.89
N ARG A 209 28.52 -9.82 -12.08
CA ARG A 209 28.35 -11.28 -12.24
C ARG A 209 29.42 -12.08 -11.50
N LYS A 210 30.69 -11.68 -11.53
CA LYS A 210 31.80 -12.40 -10.88
C LYS A 210 31.57 -12.56 -9.38
N PHE A 211 31.14 -11.50 -8.70
CA PHE A 211 30.85 -11.58 -7.27
C PHE A 211 29.59 -12.41 -6.98
N VAL A 212 28.56 -12.31 -7.83
CA VAL A 212 27.37 -13.15 -7.71
C VAL A 212 27.70 -14.64 -7.90
N GLU A 213 28.57 -14.99 -8.85
CA GLU A 213 29.10 -16.35 -9.04
C GLU A 213 29.81 -16.86 -7.78
N TYR A 214 30.67 -16.03 -7.18
CA TYR A 214 31.35 -16.34 -5.92
C TYR A 214 30.36 -16.60 -4.78
N VAL A 215 29.40 -15.71 -4.56
CA VAL A 215 28.39 -15.85 -3.50
C VAL A 215 27.53 -17.10 -3.70
N THR A 216 27.17 -17.42 -4.94
CA THR A 216 26.29 -18.56 -5.24
C THR A 216 27.04 -19.89 -5.09
N PHE A 217 28.22 -20.03 -5.70
CA PHE A 217 28.87 -21.33 -5.89
C PHE A 217 30.11 -21.57 -5.02
N SER A 218 30.69 -20.56 -4.35
CA SER A 218 31.80 -20.81 -3.42
C SER A 218 31.35 -21.70 -2.26
N THR A 219 32.23 -22.63 -1.89
CA THR A 219 32.11 -23.52 -0.73
C THR A 219 33.15 -23.22 0.34
N ASP A 220 33.81 -22.05 0.26
CA ASP A 220 34.75 -21.62 1.30
C ASP A 220 34.07 -21.39 2.66
N ASP A 221 34.90 -21.25 3.69
CA ASP A 221 34.44 -21.10 5.09
C ASP A 221 33.56 -19.86 5.28
N LEU A 222 33.91 -18.74 4.62
CA LEU A 222 33.20 -17.47 4.72
C LEU A 222 31.78 -17.59 4.17
N VAL A 223 31.60 -17.99 2.91
CA VAL A 223 30.29 -18.03 2.25
C VAL A 223 29.38 -19.06 2.92
N THR A 224 29.93 -20.23 3.28
CA THR A 224 29.16 -21.31 3.92
C THR A 224 28.62 -20.87 5.28
N LYS A 225 29.48 -20.33 6.15
CA LYS A 225 29.07 -19.90 7.50
C LYS A 225 28.21 -18.62 7.47
N MET A 226 28.46 -17.70 6.53
CA MET A 226 27.61 -16.51 6.36
C MET A 226 26.20 -16.87 5.90
N LYS A 227 26.03 -17.81 4.96
CA LYS A 227 24.68 -18.28 4.58
C LYS A 227 23.93 -18.82 5.79
N GLN A 228 24.58 -19.64 6.63
CA GLN A 228 23.99 -20.16 7.86
C GLN A 228 23.63 -19.06 8.87
N PHE A 229 24.57 -18.16 9.19
CA PHE A 229 24.34 -17.06 10.14
C PHE A 229 23.17 -16.17 9.72
N TYR A 230 23.07 -15.88 8.42
CA TYR A 230 22.06 -14.98 7.87
C TYR A 230 20.68 -15.62 7.64
N SER A 231 20.57 -16.96 7.67
CA SER A 231 19.26 -17.65 7.71
C SER A 231 18.44 -17.32 8.95
N TYR A 232 19.10 -16.92 10.05
CA TYR A 232 18.48 -16.60 11.34
C TYR A 232 18.69 -15.13 11.75
N THR A 233 18.73 -14.24 10.75
CA THR A 233 19.04 -12.81 10.94
C THR A 233 17.87 -11.94 10.50
N LEU A 234 17.53 -10.93 11.31
CA LEU A 234 16.63 -9.84 10.92
C LEU A 234 17.29 -8.93 9.87
N LEU A 235 16.54 -8.50 8.86
CA LEU A 235 17.03 -7.61 7.79
C LEU A 235 18.33 -8.13 7.14
N PRO A 236 18.43 -9.41 6.76
CA PRO A 236 19.70 -10.03 6.40
C PRO A 236 20.37 -9.39 5.17
N ALA A 237 19.58 -8.94 4.20
CA ALA A 237 20.08 -8.30 2.98
C ALA A 237 20.74 -6.94 3.23
N GLU A 238 20.53 -6.31 4.40
CA GLU A 238 21.16 -5.04 4.75
C GLU A 238 22.63 -5.21 5.20
N SER A 239 23.12 -6.43 5.44
CA SER A 239 24.53 -6.65 5.85
C SER A 239 25.21 -7.90 5.31
N PHE A 240 24.46 -8.90 4.80
CA PHE A 240 25.05 -10.12 4.23
C PHE A 240 26.05 -9.81 3.10
N PHE A 241 25.64 -9.04 2.09
CA PHE A 241 26.48 -8.78 0.92
C PHE A 241 27.69 -7.91 1.25
N HIS A 242 27.55 -6.94 2.16
CA HIS A 242 28.66 -6.12 2.66
C HIS A 242 29.69 -6.99 3.39
N THR A 243 29.22 -7.78 4.36
CA THR A 243 30.07 -8.65 5.18
C THR A 243 30.78 -9.68 4.31
N VAL A 244 30.09 -10.33 3.37
CA VAL A 244 30.74 -11.27 2.46
C VAL A 244 31.74 -10.55 1.57
N LEU A 245 31.38 -9.43 0.93
CA LEU A 245 32.28 -8.74 0.01
C LEU A 245 33.58 -8.27 0.68
N GLU A 246 33.47 -7.60 1.83
CA GLU A 246 34.63 -7.04 2.55
C GLU A 246 35.63 -8.11 3.02
N ASN A 247 35.17 -9.35 3.25
CA ASN A 247 36.01 -10.45 3.72
C ASN A 247 36.37 -11.47 2.62
N SER A 248 35.92 -11.22 1.38
CA SER A 248 36.13 -12.10 0.22
C SER A 248 37.37 -11.72 -0.60
N PRO A 249 37.82 -12.56 -1.55
CA PRO A 249 38.84 -12.15 -2.53
C PRO A 249 38.43 -10.98 -3.42
N HIS A 250 37.17 -10.54 -3.36
CA HIS A 250 36.64 -9.42 -4.14
C HIS A 250 36.61 -8.11 -3.35
N CYS A 251 37.20 -8.03 -2.15
CA CYS A 251 37.11 -6.86 -1.27
C CYS A 251 37.52 -5.54 -1.96
N ASP A 252 38.55 -5.56 -2.82
CA ASP A 252 39.04 -4.39 -3.57
C ASP A 252 38.12 -3.93 -4.70
N THR A 253 36.93 -4.52 -4.86
CA THR A 253 35.93 -4.12 -5.86
C THR A 253 34.80 -3.28 -5.28
N MET A 254 34.77 -3.07 -3.96
CA MET A 254 33.71 -2.32 -3.30
C MET A 254 33.81 -0.82 -3.57
N VAL A 255 32.66 -0.24 -3.95
CA VAL A 255 32.42 1.20 -4.01
C VAL A 255 31.35 1.53 -2.96
N ASP A 256 31.64 2.41 -1.99
CA ASP A 256 30.70 2.81 -0.93
C ASP A 256 29.64 3.82 -1.42
N ASN A 257 28.96 3.47 -2.50
CA ASN A 257 27.81 4.14 -3.07
C ASN A 257 26.97 3.12 -3.84
N ASN A 258 25.73 2.90 -3.41
CA ASN A 258 24.80 1.99 -4.08
C ASN A 258 24.04 2.62 -5.26
N LEU A 259 24.39 3.86 -5.64
CA LEU A 259 23.79 4.61 -6.74
C LEU A 259 22.30 4.93 -6.55
N ARG A 260 21.82 4.94 -5.29
CA ARG A 260 20.43 5.25 -4.94
C ARG A 260 20.28 6.59 -4.21
N ILE A 261 19.11 7.21 -4.35
CA ILE A 261 18.60 8.22 -3.41
C ILE A 261 17.43 7.61 -2.62
N THR A 262 17.64 7.37 -1.33
CA THR A 262 16.61 6.85 -0.42
C THR A 262 16.06 7.98 0.45
N ASN A 263 14.75 8.23 0.40
CA ASN A 263 14.12 9.37 1.07
C ASN A 263 13.88 9.17 2.58
N TRP A 264 14.96 9.09 3.35
CA TRP A 264 14.87 8.93 4.80
C TRP A 264 14.44 10.22 5.51
N ASN A 265 13.25 10.23 6.11
CA ASN A 265 12.86 11.22 7.13
C ASN A 265 12.48 10.50 8.43
N ARG A 266 13.45 10.37 9.34
CA ARG A 266 13.29 9.59 10.58
C ARG A 266 12.19 10.11 11.52
N LYS A 267 11.83 11.40 11.44
CA LYS A 267 10.75 11.97 12.26
C LYS A 267 9.38 11.36 11.91
N LEU A 268 9.21 10.93 10.66
CA LEU A 268 7.98 10.33 10.15
C LEU A 268 8.11 8.82 9.96
N GLY A 269 9.23 8.34 9.39
CA GLY A 269 9.41 6.95 9.00
C GLY A 269 9.76 5.95 10.11
N CYS A 270 10.16 6.40 11.30
CA CYS A 270 10.54 5.54 12.42
C CYS A 270 9.45 5.56 13.51
N LYS A 271 8.38 4.75 13.34
CA LYS A 271 7.23 4.69 14.28
C LYS A 271 7.03 3.31 14.90
N CYS A 272 7.97 2.38 14.70
CA CYS A 272 7.82 0.98 15.09
C CYS A 272 6.54 0.34 14.51
N GLN A 273 6.16 0.76 13.31
CA GLN A 273 4.91 0.37 12.64
C GLN A 273 4.85 -1.13 12.28
N TYR A 274 5.98 -1.82 12.30
CA TYR A 274 6.11 -3.24 11.94
C TYR A 274 6.08 -4.20 13.15
N LYS A 275 5.79 -3.70 14.36
CA LYS A 275 5.83 -4.51 15.60
C LYS A 275 4.91 -5.75 15.59
N HIS A 276 3.88 -5.76 14.75
CA HIS A 276 2.97 -6.89 14.58
C HIS A 276 3.47 -7.95 13.58
N ILE A 277 4.58 -7.68 12.87
CA ILE A 277 5.21 -8.57 11.87
C ILE A 277 6.57 -9.07 12.37
N VAL A 278 7.25 -8.27 13.19
CA VAL A 278 8.59 -8.58 13.69
C VAL A 278 8.75 -8.14 15.15
N ASP A 279 9.55 -8.89 15.91
CA ASP A 279 9.90 -8.58 17.30
C ASP A 279 11.01 -7.51 17.41
N TRP A 280 10.90 -6.44 16.59
CA TRP A 280 11.86 -5.33 16.53
C TRP A 280 11.21 -4.04 16.05
N CYS A 281 11.86 -2.89 16.29
CA CYS A 281 11.40 -1.61 15.76
C CYS A 281 12.17 -1.23 14.50
N GLY A 282 11.43 -1.11 13.40
CA GLY A 282 11.96 -0.68 12.11
C GLY A 282 11.73 0.79 11.77
N CYS A 283 12.36 1.21 10.69
CA CYS A 283 12.06 2.46 9.98
C CYS A 283 11.83 2.15 8.50
N SER A 284 11.07 3.00 7.81
CA SER A 284 11.01 2.97 6.34
C SER A 284 11.13 4.37 5.72
N PRO A 285 11.64 4.47 4.48
CA PRO A 285 11.71 5.75 3.77
C PRO A 285 10.32 6.32 3.47
N ASN A 286 10.25 7.64 3.39
CA ASN A 286 9.06 8.38 2.97
C ASN A 286 8.88 8.35 1.45
N ASP A 287 7.68 8.63 0.99
CA ASP A 287 7.42 8.85 -0.42
C ASP A 287 7.88 10.25 -0.86
N PHE A 288 8.43 10.35 -2.07
CA PHE A 288 8.80 11.64 -2.66
C PHE A 288 7.56 12.48 -3.00
N LYS A 289 7.74 13.79 -3.02
CA LYS A 289 6.71 14.79 -3.34
C LYS A 289 7.24 15.80 -4.38
N PRO A 290 6.39 16.66 -4.99
CA PRO A 290 6.82 17.60 -6.03
C PRO A 290 8.00 18.49 -5.60
N GLN A 291 8.02 18.94 -4.34
CA GLN A 291 9.11 19.74 -3.79
C GLN A 291 10.48 19.04 -3.77
N ASP A 292 10.52 17.71 -3.86
CA ASP A 292 11.76 16.93 -3.84
C ASP A 292 12.44 16.83 -5.20
N PHE A 293 11.82 17.28 -6.29
CA PHE A 293 12.32 17.08 -7.66
C PHE A 293 13.78 17.52 -7.85
N HIS A 294 14.16 18.66 -7.28
CA HIS A 294 15.53 19.21 -7.35
C HIS A 294 16.60 18.24 -6.81
N ARG A 295 16.23 17.31 -5.92
CA ARG A 295 17.16 16.32 -5.33
C ARG A 295 17.59 15.27 -6.35
N PHE A 296 16.81 15.04 -7.41
CA PHE A 296 17.16 14.10 -8.48
C PHE A 296 18.22 14.64 -9.44
N GLN A 297 18.42 15.96 -9.44
CA GLN A 297 19.37 16.66 -10.30
C GLN A 297 20.72 16.90 -9.62
N GLN A 298 20.93 16.36 -8.41
CA GLN A 298 22.19 16.50 -7.70
C GLN A 298 23.35 15.81 -8.45
N THR A 299 24.53 16.41 -8.40
CA THR A 299 25.76 15.92 -9.05
C THR A 299 26.87 15.62 -8.04
N ALA A 300 26.59 15.65 -6.73
CA ALA A 300 27.59 15.40 -5.69
C ALA A 300 28.12 13.96 -5.68
N ARG A 301 27.31 13.00 -6.17
CA ARG A 301 27.70 11.61 -6.39
C ARG A 301 26.84 10.98 -7.50
N PRO A 302 27.33 9.94 -8.20
CA PRO A 302 26.51 9.24 -9.20
C PRO A 302 25.32 8.54 -8.54
N THR A 303 24.13 8.75 -9.10
CA THR A 303 22.88 8.11 -8.69
C THR A 303 21.97 7.89 -9.88
N PHE A 304 21.37 6.70 -9.98
CA PHE A 304 20.55 6.28 -11.14
C PHE A 304 19.13 5.89 -10.77
N PHE A 305 18.85 5.57 -9.50
CA PHE A 305 17.52 5.24 -9.01
C PHE A 305 17.20 5.97 -7.70
N ALA A 306 15.90 6.12 -7.41
CA ALA A 306 15.43 6.67 -6.14
C ALA A 306 14.22 5.92 -5.59
N ARG A 307 14.00 6.02 -4.28
CA ARG A 307 12.81 5.46 -3.60
C ARG A 307 12.43 6.25 -2.32
N LYS A 308 11.15 6.31 -1.93
CA LYS A 308 10.00 5.57 -2.50
C LYS A 308 9.05 6.46 -3.31
N PHE A 309 8.32 5.84 -4.23
CA PHE A 309 7.24 6.44 -4.99
C PHE A 309 5.97 5.59 -4.87
N GLU A 310 4.87 6.19 -4.45
CA GLU A 310 3.55 5.55 -4.36
C GLU A 310 2.52 6.44 -5.06
N ALA A 311 1.90 5.95 -6.15
CA ALA A 311 0.99 6.75 -6.97
C ALA A 311 -0.31 7.13 -6.25
N VAL A 312 -0.75 6.34 -5.26
CA VAL A 312 -1.87 6.68 -4.36
C VAL A 312 -1.53 7.78 -3.34
N VAL A 313 -0.24 8.10 -3.17
CA VAL A 313 0.24 9.11 -2.23
C VAL A 313 0.62 10.41 -2.95
N ASN A 314 1.37 10.32 -4.04
CA ASN A 314 1.64 11.44 -4.96
C ASN A 314 2.14 10.92 -6.32
N GLN A 315 1.30 11.04 -7.35
CA GLN A 315 1.66 10.68 -8.72
C GLN A 315 2.30 11.85 -9.48
N GLU A 316 2.07 13.11 -9.06
CA GLU A 316 2.63 14.28 -9.75
C GLU A 316 4.16 14.20 -9.89
N ILE A 317 4.90 13.88 -8.82
CA ILE A 317 6.36 13.76 -8.85
C ILE A 317 6.83 12.64 -9.79
N ILE A 318 6.06 11.56 -9.92
CA ILE A 318 6.34 10.44 -10.83
C ILE A 318 6.20 10.92 -12.28
N GLY A 319 5.15 11.71 -12.56
CA GLY A 319 4.95 12.34 -13.87
C GLY A 319 6.07 13.30 -14.23
N GLN A 320 6.41 14.23 -13.33
CA GLN A 320 7.51 15.19 -13.51
C GLN A 320 8.83 14.47 -13.84
N LEU A 321 9.15 13.41 -13.09
CA LEU A 321 10.37 12.64 -13.30
C LEU A 321 10.38 11.88 -14.63
N ASP A 322 9.28 11.22 -15.01
CA ASP A 322 9.20 10.48 -16.27
C ASP A 322 9.34 11.41 -17.49
N TYR A 323 8.65 12.56 -17.46
CA TYR A 323 8.70 13.54 -18.57
C TYR A 323 10.06 14.22 -18.66
N TYR A 324 10.72 14.46 -17.53
CA TYR A 324 12.08 14.97 -17.50
C TYR A 324 13.08 14.01 -18.17
N LEU A 325 12.94 12.70 -17.94
CA LEU A 325 13.85 11.70 -18.49
C LEU A 325 13.59 11.35 -19.95
N TYR A 326 12.32 11.33 -20.37
CA TYR A 326 11.92 10.74 -21.65
C TYR A 326 11.00 11.63 -22.50
N GLY A 327 10.92 12.92 -22.16
CA GLY A 327 10.09 13.91 -22.84
C GLY A 327 8.59 13.77 -22.54
N ASN A 328 7.80 14.75 -22.98
CA ASN A 328 6.35 14.70 -22.81
C ASN A 328 5.70 13.65 -23.70
N TYR A 329 4.56 13.12 -23.26
CA TYR A 329 3.65 12.39 -24.14
C TYR A 329 3.02 13.35 -25.18
N PRO A 330 2.56 12.84 -26.34
CA PRO A 330 1.88 13.66 -27.34
C PRO A 330 0.67 14.41 -26.76
N ALA A 331 0.40 15.59 -27.31
CA ALA A 331 -0.77 16.39 -26.93
C ALA A 331 -2.06 15.57 -27.13
N GLY A 332 -2.99 15.66 -26.18
CA GLY A 332 -4.24 14.90 -26.20
C GLY A 332 -4.16 13.47 -25.66
N THR A 333 -2.98 12.99 -25.23
CA THR A 333 -2.86 11.67 -24.58
C THR A 333 -3.74 11.61 -23.31
N PRO A 334 -4.71 10.68 -23.22
CA PRO A 334 -5.62 10.58 -22.08
C PRO A 334 -4.93 9.97 -20.84
N GLY A 335 -5.59 10.07 -19.69
CA GLY A 335 -5.20 9.33 -18.48
C GLY A 335 -3.92 9.80 -17.78
N LEU A 336 -3.17 10.78 -18.31
CA LEU A 336 -1.85 11.18 -17.76
C LEU A 336 -1.89 11.66 -16.29
N ARG A 337 -3.01 12.26 -15.86
CA ARG A 337 -3.23 12.73 -14.49
C ARG A 337 -4.09 11.79 -13.65
N SER A 338 -4.59 10.71 -14.24
CA SER A 338 -5.43 9.71 -13.58
C SER A 338 -4.58 8.58 -13.03
N TYR A 339 -5.06 7.88 -12.00
CA TYR A 339 -4.47 6.64 -11.52
C TYR A 339 -5.56 5.68 -11.08
N TRP A 340 -5.38 4.40 -11.41
CA TRP A 340 -6.31 3.33 -11.09
C TRP A 340 -5.55 2.19 -10.40
N GLU A 341 -6.07 1.76 -9.25
CA GLU A 341 -5.48 0.67 -8.47
C GLU A 341 -6.55 -0.35 -8.10
N ASN A 342 -6.39 -1.60 -8.56
CA ASN A 342 -7.32 -2.67 -8.26
C ASN A 342 -7.16 -3.13 -6.80
N VAL A 343 -8.20 -3.00 -5.99
CA VAL A 343 -8.21 -3.44 -4.58
C VAL A 343 -8.97 -4.75 -4.37
N TYR A 344 -9.66 -5.24 -5.38
CA TYR A 344 -10.32 -6.55 -5.39
C TYR A 344 -10.48 -7.06 -6.82
N ASP A 345 -10.19 -8.35 -7.02
CA ASP A 345 -10.36 -9.03 -8.30
C ASP A 345 -11.06 -10.37 -8.05
N GLU A 346 -12.04 -10.71 -8.89
CA GLU A 346 -12.86 -11.93 -8.76
C GLU A 346 -12.07 -13.24 -8.55
N PRO A 347 -10.91 -13.48 -9.21
CA PRO A 347 -10.13 -14.69 -9.01
C PRO A 347 -9.61 -14.89 -7.57
N ASP A 348 -9.50 -13.81 -6.78
CA ASP A 348 -9.10 -13.88 -5.37
C ASP A 348 -10.27 -14.40 -4.49
N GLY A 349 -11.50 -14.45 -5.01
CA GLY A 349 -12.70 -14.92 -4.33
C GLY A 349 -13.23 -13.97 -3.25
N ILE A 350 -14.52 -14.04 -2.94
CA ILE A 350 -15.15 -13.15 -1.93
C ILE A 350 -14.64 -13.36 -0.50
N HIS A 351 -13.98 -14.49 -0.22
CA HIS A 351 -13.39 -14.77 1.08
C HIS A 351 -12.15 -13.90 1.38
N SER A 352 -11.52 -13.32 0.34
CA SER A 352 -10.45 -12.32 0.50
C SER A 352 -10.95 -10.96 0.97
N LEU A 353 -12.24 -10.64 0.71
CA LEU A 353 -12.89 -9.43 1.22
C LEU A 353 -13.31 -9.60 2.67
N SER A 354 -13.60 -8.49 3.36
CA SER A 354 -14.31 -8.47 4.64
C SER A 354 -15.82 -8.39 4.42
N ASP A 355 -16.63 -8.71 5.45
CA ASP A 355 -18.10 -8.52 5.35
C ASP A 355 -18.48 -7.04 5.16
N VAL A 356 -17.68 -6.11 5.69
CA VAL A 356 -17.84 -4.65 5.50
C VAL A 356 -17.69 -4.26 4.03
N THR A 357 -16.56 -4.63 3.43
CA THR A 357 -16.26 -4.28 2.03
C THR A 357 -17.20 -4.97 1.06
N LEU A 358 -17.52 -6.25 1.28
CA LEU A 358 -18.51 -6.97 0.48
C LEU A 358 -19.88 -6.28 0.54
N THR A 359 -20.36 -5.94 1.74
CA THR A 359 -21.63 -5.22 1.94
C THR A 359 -21.67 -3.90 1.17
N LEU A 360 -20.63 -3.07 1.33
CA LEU A 360 -20.59 -1.73 0.73
C LEU A 360 -20.41 -1.77 -0.79
N TYR A 361 -19.57 -2.67 -1.31
CA TYR A 361 -19.41 -2.83 -2.77
C TYR A 361 -20.70 -3.29 -3.46
N HIS A 362 -21.47 -4.18 -2.82
CA HIS A 362 -22.81 -4.53 -3.29
C HIS A 362 -23.75 -3.31 -3.32
N SER A 363 -23.74 -2.49 -2.26
CA SER A 363 -24.55 -1.26 -2.20
C SER A 363 -24.14 -0.25 -3.28
N PHE A 364 -22.84 -0.10 -3.56
CA PHE A 364 -22.33 0.77 -4.63
C PHE A 364 -22.78 0.31 -6.02
N SER A 365 -22.76 -1.01 -6.30
CA SER A 365 -23.31 -1.55 -7.54
C SER A 365 -24.79 -1.18 -7.70
N ARG A 366 -25.62 -1.43 -6.68
CA ARG A 366 -27.04 -1.07 -6.68
C ARG A 366 -27.29 0.44 -6.82
N LEU A 367 -26.44 1.27 -6.23
CA LEU A 367 -26.51 2.72 -6.40
C LEU A 367 -26.31 3.14 -7.86
N GLY A 368 -25.41 2.47 -8.59
CA GLY A 368 -25.23 2.66 -10.03
C GLY A 368 -26.43 2.19 -10.86
N LEU A 369 -27.02 1.05 -10.53
CA LEU A 369 -28.22 0.54 -11.22
C LEU A 369 -29.41 1.49 -11.06
N ARG A 370 -29.63 2.03 -9.85
CA ARG A 370 -30.65 3.07 -9.61
C ARG A 370 -30.40 4.33 -10.43
N ARG A 371 -29.13 4.73 -10.60
CA ARG A 371 -28.77 5.86 -11.46
C ARG A 371 -29.15 5.58 -12.92
N ALA A 372 -28.82 4.40 -13.45
CA ALA A 372 -29.14 4.02 -14.83
C ALA A 372 -30.65 4.14 -15.12
N GLU A 373 -31.49 3.66 -14.20
CA GLU A 373 -32.95 3.76 -14.29
C GLU A 373 -33.43 5.22 -14.32
N LEU A 374 -32.83 6.09 -13.50
CA LEU A 374 -33.19 7.52 -13.41
C LEU A 374 -32.69 8.38 -14.57
N LEU A 375 -31.66 7.94 -15.31
CA LEU A 375 -31.10 8.70 -16.45
C LEU A 375 -32.02 8.66 -17.68
N LEU A 376 -32.86 7.63 -17.81
CA LEU A 376 -33.79 7.52 -18.92
C LEU A 376 -35.10 8.25 -18.59
N HIS A 377 -35.31 9.39 -19.25
CA HIS A 377 -36.58 10.11 -19.22
C HIS A 377 -37.46 9.65 -20.39
N ASP A 378 -38.08 8.48 -20.27
CA ASP A 378 -39.04 7.96 -21.24
C ASP A 378 -40.37 7.63 -20.55
N ALA A 379 -41.49 7.83 -21.27
CA ALA A 379 -42.83 7.52 -20.82
C ALA A 379 -43.21 6.03 -21.07
N GLY A 380 -42.42 5.31 -21.85
CA GLY A 380 -42.59 3.88 -22.16
C GLY A 380 -41.92 2.91 -21.18
N GLU A 381 -41.64 1.69 -21.64
CA GLU A 381 -40.92 0.69 -20.84
C GLU A 381 -39.45 1.10 -20.66
N ASN A 382 -39.04 1.30 -19.41
CA ASN A 382 -37.69 1.76 -19.10
C ASN A 382 -36.64 0.66 -19.36
N SER A 383 -35.95 0.77 -20.50
CA SER A 383 -34.90 -0.14 -20.95
C SER A 383 -33.58 -0.03 -20.18
N CYS A 384 -33.52 0.80 -19.14
CA CYS A 384 -32.38 0.95 -18.24
C CYS A 384 -32.67 0.41 -16.83
N ARG A 385 -33.68 -0.47 -16.68
CA ARG A 385 -33.96 -1.21 -15.44
C ARG A 385 -33.14 -2.49 -15.37
N TYR A 386 -32.50 -2.71 -14.22
CA TYR A 386 -31.57 -3.82 -14.02
C TYR A 386 -31.85 -4.58 -12.73
N TYR A 387 -31.58 -5.89 -12.75
CA TYR A 387 -31.52 -6.73 -11.56
C TYR A 387 -30.06 -7.19 -11.32
N PRO A 388 -29.46 -6.94 -10.14
CA PRO A 388 -28.08 -7.28 -9.87
C PRO A 388 -27.86 -8.80 -9.83
N MET A 389 -26.72 -9.27 -10.36
CA MET A 389 -26.38 -10.69 -10.45
C MET A 389 -25.01 -10.96 -9.82
N GLY A 390 -24.95 -11.96 -8.93
CA GLY A 390 -23.69 -12.43 -8.34
C GLY A 390 -23.02 -11.40 -7.41
N HIS A 391 -21.69 -11.40 -7.39
CA HIS A 391 -20.88 -10.48 -6.60
C HIS A 391 -20.14 -9.51 -7.53
N PRO A 392 -19.60 -8.38 -7.01
CA PRO A 392 -18.67 -7.55 -7.76
C PRO A 392 -17.57 -8.39 -8.40
N ALA A 393 -17.19 -8.08 -9.63
CA ALA A 393 -16.14 -8.79 -10.36
C ALA A 393 -14.76 -8.13 -10.20
N SER A 394 -14.72 -6.81 -10.00
CA SER A 394 -13.49 -6.10 -9.62
C SER A 394 -13.80 -4.74 -9.01
N VAL A 395 -12.92 -4.24 -8.14
CA VAL A 395 -13.03 -2.89 -7.56
C VAL A 395 -11.72 -2.14 -7.72
N HIS A 396 -11.79 -0.90 -8.20
CA HIS A 396 -10.63 -0.01 -8.32
C HIS A 396 -10.80 1.24 -7.45
N LEU A 397 -9.71 1.68 -6.84
CA LEU A 397 -9.55 3.07 -6.43
C LEU A 397 -9.31 3.94 -7.67
N TYR A 398 -9.96 5.09 -7.74
CA TYR A 398 -9.75 6.05 -8.82
C TYR A 398 -9.22 7.37 -8.25
N PHE A 399 -8.10 7.84 -8.78
CA PHE A 399 -7.51 9.14 -8.45
C PHE A 399 -7.41 10.00 -9.71
N LEU A 400 -7.62 11.30 -9.55
CA LEU A 400 -7.41 12.30 -10.59
C LEU A 400 -6.68 13.50 -9.99
N ALA A 401 -5.47 13.76 -10.50
CA ALA A 401 -4.59 14.81 -10.02
C ALA A 401 -4.36 14.74 -8.49
N ASP A 402 -3.89 13.58 -8.02
CA ASP A 402 -3.58 13.28 -6.60
C ASP A 402 -4.77 13.47 -5.63
N ARG A 403 -6.00 13.48 -6.15
CA ARG A 403 -7.23 13.50 -5.36
C ARG A 403 -8.01 12.22 -5.57
N PHE A 404 -8.39 11.58 -4.47
CA PHE A 404 -9.28 10.44 -4.47
C PHE A 404 -10.66 10.82 -5.03
N GLN A 405 -11.12 10.07 -6.04
CA GLN A 405 -12.40 10.26 -6.72
C GLN A 405 -13.44 9.21 -6.30
N GLY A 406 -13.06 8.23 -5.50
CA GLY A 406 -13.94 7.14 -5.06
C GLY A 406 -13.59 5.80 -5.70
N PHE A 407 -14.62 4.95 -5.85
CA PHE A 407 -14.48 3.57 -6.30
C PHE A 407 -15.10 3.37 -7.69
N LEU A 408 -14.48 2.48 -8.47
CA LEU A 408 -15.05 1.91 -9.69
C LEU A 408 -15.37 0.45 -9.41
N ILE A 409 -16.63 0.06 -9.55
CA ILE A 409 -17.10 -1.29 -9.27
C ILE A 409 -17.57 -1.92 -10.58
N LYS A 410 -16.90 -2.98 -11.02
CA LYS A 410 -17.35 -3.81 -12.14
C LYS A 410 -18.30 -4.87 -11.60
N HIS A 411 -19.49 -4.99 -12.18
CA HIS A 411 -20.51 -5.95 -11.74
C HIS A 411 -21.38 -6.42 -12.91
N HIS A 412 -22.14 -7.49 -12.66
CA HIS A 412 -23.06 -8.08 -13.62
C HIS A 412 -24.49 -7.78 -13.23
N ALA A 413 -25.34 -7.47 -14.21
CA ALA A 413 -26.75 -7.24 -13.98
C ALA A 413 -27.59 -7.67 -15.19
N THR A 414 -28.78 -8.20 -14.95
CA THR A 414 -29.74 -8.54 -16.01
C THR A 414 -30.55 -7.30 -16.35
N ASN A 415 -30.47 -6.84 -17.60
CA ASN A 415 -31.37 -5.82 -18.12
C ASN A 415 -32.79 -6.41 -18.23
N LEU A 416 -33.77 -5.76 -17.60
CA LEU A 416 -35.11 -6.32 -17.44
C LEU A 416 -35.99 -6.19 -18.69
N ALA A 417 -35.75 -5.20 -19.55
CA ALA A 417 -36.55 -5.02 -20.77
C ALA A 417 -36.28 -6.11 -21.82
N VAL A 418 -35.05 -6.64 -21.87
CA VAL A 418 -34.65 -7.66 -22.84
C VAL A 418 -34.21 -8.99 -22.22
N SER A 419 -34.20 -9.08 -20.88
CA SER A 419 -33.79 -10.26 -20.12
C SER A 419 -32.39 -10.77 -20.49
N LYS A 420 -31.42 -9.85 -20.72
CA LYS A 420 -30.03 -10.20 -21.05
C LYS A 420 -29.08 -9.75 -19.94
N LEU A 421 -28.07 -10.57 -19.69
CA LEU A 421 -26.98 -10.25 -18.78
C LEU A 421 -26.05 -9.23 -19.42
N GLU A 422 -25.79 -8.12 -18.73
CA GLU A 422 -24.82 -7.09 -19.11
C GLU A 422 -23.73 -6.98 -18.03
N THR A 423 -22.55 -6.55 -18.45
CA THR A 423 -21.43 -6.23 -17.55
C THR A 423 -21.20 -4.73 -17.56
N LEU A 424 -21.23 -4.15 -16.36
CA LEU A 424 -21.23 -2.71 -16.15
C LEU A 424 -20.09 -2.32 -15.22
N GLU A 425 -19.67 -1.05 -15.28
CA GLU A 425 -18.81 -0.45 -14.27
C GLU A 425 -19.48 0.81 -13.71
N THR A 426 -19.60 0.90 -12.38
CA THR A 426 -20.18 2.06 -11.68
C THR A 426 -19.07 2.86 -11.02
N TRP A 427 -19.05 4.18 -11.25
CA TRP A 427 -18.24 5.11 -10.47
C TRP A 427 -19.05 5.72 -9.33
N VAL A 428 -18.62 5.48 -8.08
CA VAL A 428 -19.17 6.12 -6.89
C VAL A 428 -18.15 7.05 -6.24
N MET A 429 -18.58 8.25 -5.83
CA MET A 429 -17.75 9.25 -5.15
C MET A 429 -18.36 9.61 -3.79
N PRO A 430 -17.55 9.74 -2.72
CA PRO A 430 -18.08 10.17 -1.43
C PRO A 430 -18.47 11.65 -1.48
N LYS A 431 -19.58 12.00 -0.83
CA LYS A 431 -20.01 13.40 -0.69
C LYS A 431 -19.08 14.13 0.26
N LYS A 432 -18.90 15.44 0.04
CA LYS A 432 -18.14 16.29 0.97
C LYS A 432 -18.93 16.51 2.25
N VAL A 433 -18.35 16.08 3.37
CA VAL A 433 -18.99 16.09 4.69
C VAL A 433 -18.32 17.03 5.69
N PHE A 434 -17.05 17.37 5.47
CA PHE A 434 -16.34 18.35 6.30
C PHE A 434 -16.91 19.76 6.06
N LYS A 435 -17.27 20.44 7.14
CA LYS A 435 -17.81 21.79 7.13
C LYS A 435 -17.17 22.61 8.24
N ILE A 436 -16.70 23.80 7.90
CA ILE A 436 -16.33 24.83 8.89
C ILE A 436 -17.62 25.55 9.31
N ALA A 437 -17.74 25.87 10.59
CA ALA A 437 -18.91 26.56 11.14
C ALA A 437 -19.09 27.96 10.53
N SER A 438 -20.34 28.42 10.49
CA SER A 438 -20.72 29.78 10.07
C SER A 438 -21.58 30.43 11.17
N PRO A 439 -21.20 31.60 11.71
CA PRO A 439 -20.00 32.38 11.35
C PRO A 439 -18.71 31.63 11.70
N PRO A 440 -17.61 31.87 10.95
CA PRO A 440 -16.32 31.27 11.28
C PRO A 440 -15.93 31.66 12.70
N SER A 441 -15.44 30.71 13.48
CA SER A 441 -14.79 31.04 14.75
C SER A 441 -13.62 32.00 14.47
N ASP A 442 -13.33 32.87 15.44
CA ASP A 442 -12.08 33.63 15.57
C ASP A 442 -10.81 32.76 15.43
N PHE A 443 -10.97 31.44 15.56
CA PHE A 443 -9.96 30.43 15.38
C PHE A 443 -9.83 29.91 13.93
N GLY A 444 -8.66 30.13 13.32
CA GLY A 444 -8.41 29.82 11.90
C GLY A 444 -7.35 28.74 11.59
N ARG A 445 -6.83 27.99 12.57
CA ARG A 445 -5.76 27.00 12.29
C ARG A 445 -6.27 25.70 11.69
N LEU A 446 -7.50 25.29 11.98
CA LEU A 446 -8.04 24.02 11.47
C LEU A 446 -8.21 24.10 9.95
N GLN A 447 -7.59 23.18 9.21
CA GLN A 447 -7.69 23.10 7.76
C GLN A 447 -8.62 21.98 7.30
N PHE A 448 -8.62 20.85 8.01
CA PHE A 448 -9.39 19.67 7.63
C PHE A 448 -9.59 18.74 8.83
N SER A 449 -10.67 17.96 8.81
CA SER A 449 -10.91 16.86 9.75
C SER A 449 -11.59 15.68 9.06
N GLU A 450 -11.13 14.49 9.43
CA GLU A 450 -11.52 13.22 8.80
C GLU A 450 -11.60 12.12 9.84
N VAL A 451 -12.44 11.12 9.58
CA VAL A 451 -12.53 9.90 10.38
C VAL A 451 -12.27 8.72 9.47
N GLY A 452 -11.44 7.78 9.91
CA GLY A 452 -11.11 6.58 9.15
C GLY A 452 -10.42 5.52 10.01
N THR A 453 -9.89 4.49 9.34
CA THR A 453 -9.05 3.43 9.93
C THR A 453 -7.75 3.30 9.15
N ASP A 454 -6.79 2.57 9.71
CA ASP A 454 -5.47 2.34 9.11
C ASP A 454 -4.70 3.64 8.85
N TRP A 455 -4.55 4.45 9.90
CA TRP A 455 -3.75 5.68 9.86
C TRP A 455 -2.26 5.36 9.60
N ASP A 456 -1.75 5.83 8.46
CA ASP A 456 -0.34 5.80 8.14
C ASP A 456 0.35 7.04 8.74
N ALA A 457 1.03 6.86 9.86
CA ALA A 457 1.74 7.96 10.53
C ALA A 457 2.94 8.51 9.73
N LYS A 458 3.48 7.73 8.77
CA LYS A 458 4.63 8.12 7.94
C LYS A 458 4.17 9.06 6.83
N GLU A 459 3.08 8.71 6.13
CA GLU A 459 2.54 9.50 5.02
C GLU A 459 1.38 10.43 5.40
N ARG A 460 0.89 10.32 6.64
CA ARG A 460 -0.15 11.16 7.27
C ARG A 460 -1.48 11.12 6.51
N LEU A 461 -1.96 9.91 6.24
CA LEU A 461 -3.23 9.63 5.57
C LEU A 461 -3.83 8.31 6.07
N PHE A 462 -5.12 8.08 5.84
CA PHE A 462 -5.76 6.79 6.05
C PHE A 462 -5.58 5.87 4.84
N ARG A 463 -5.14 4.62 5.05
CA ARG A 463 -5.01 3.62 3.98
C ARG A 463 -6.36 2.98 3.60
N ASN A 464 -7.35 3.04 4.50
CA ASN A 464 -8.76 2.85 4.14
C ASN A 464 -9.29 4.12 3.43
N PHE A 465 -8.91 4.31 2.17
CA PHE A 465 -9.19 5.54 1.38
C PHE A 465 -10.68 5.90 1.30
N GLY A 466 -11.57 4.90 1.34
CA GLY A 466 -13.01 5.11 1.29
C GLY A 466 -13.65 5.43 2.63
N GLY A 467 -12.92 5.31 3.75
CA GLY A 467 -13.51 5.36 5.08
C GLY A 467 -14.62 4.33 5.26
N LEU A 468 -14.45 3.13 4.69
CA LEU A 468 -15.44 2.06 4.74
C LEU A 468 -15.41 1.42 6.13
N LEU A 469 -16.49 1.57 6.90
CA LEU A 469 -16.57 1.13 8.30
C LEU A 469 -17.84 0.30 8.53
N GLY A 470 -17.69 -0.77 9.30
CA GLY A 470 -18.77 -1.57 9.87
C GLY A 470 -18.90 -1.38 11.39
N PRO A 471 -19.85 -2.08 12.02
CA PRO A 471 -20.18 -1.89 13.43
C PRO A 471 -19.07 -2.32 14.39
N MET A 472 -18.13 -3.15 13.96
CA MET A 472 -17.02 -3.66 14.78
C MET A 472 -15.71 -2.90 14.57
N ASP A 473 -15.68 -1.90 13.70
CA ASP A 473 -14.48 -1.10 13.48
C ASP A 473 -14.26 -0.09 14.62
N GLU A 474 -12.99 0.23 14.86
CA GLU A 474 -12.57 1.22 15.84
C GLU A 474 -12.07 2.49 15.13
N PRO A 475 -12.94 3.50 14.92
CA PRO A 475 -12.61 4.67 14.10
C PRO A 475 -11.58 5.58 14.78
N VAL A 476 -10.73 6.20 13.97
CA VAL A 476 -9.73 7.18 14.37
C VAL A 476 -10.14 8.55 13.84
N GLY A 477 -10.18 9.56 14.71
CA GLY A 477 -10.41 10.94 14.31
C GLY A 477 -9.09 11.65 14.06
N MET A 478 -8.94 12.30 12.91
CA MET A 478 -7.76 13.08 12.51
C MET A 478 -8.12 14.54 12.26
N GLN A 479 -7.19 15.43 12.57
CA GLN A 479 -7.28 16.87 12.31
C GLN A 479 -5.97 17.36 11.69
N LYS A 480 -6.10 18.22 10.68
CA LYS A 480 -4.99 18.90 10.01
C LYS A 480 -4.98 20.38 10.39
N TRP A 481 -3.80 20.89 10.71
CA TRP A 481 -3.61 22.23 11.24
C TRP A 481 -2.63 23.05 10.40
N GLY A 482 -2.92 24.34 10.28
CA GLY A 482 -1.96 25.36 9.85
C GLY A 482 -1.05 25.80 10.99
N LYS A 483 -0.05 26.62 10.64
CA LYS A 483 0.83 27.26 11.63
C LYS A 483 0.06 28.28 12.47
N GLY A 484 0.43 28.43 13.74
CA GLY A 484 -0.14 29.43 14.65
C GLY A 484 0.21 29.14 16.11
N PRO A 485 -0.28 29.94 17.08
CA PRO A 485 0.00 29.73 18.49
C PRO A 485 -0.62 28.44 19.03
N ASN A 486 -0.14 27.98 20.19
CA ASN A 486 -0.72 26.84 20.89
C ASN A 486 -2.20 27.11 21.22
N VAL A 487 -3.04 26.09 21.07
CA VAL A 487 -4.48 26.20 21.33
C VAL A 487 -5.00 24.87 21.86
N THR A 488 -6.07 24.89 22.64
CA THR A 488 -6.79 23.68 23.05
C THR A 488 -8.16 23.68 22.40
N VAL A 489 -8.56 22.55 21.84
CA VAL A 489 -9.88 22.36 21.22
C VAL A 489 -10.55 21.13 21.80
N THR A 490 -11.88 21.15 21.85
CA THR A 490 -12.69 20.02 22.33
C THR A 490 -13.22 19.25 21.12
N VAL A 491 -13.04 17.93 21.15
CA VAL A 491 -13.58 17.02 20.13
C VAL A 491 -14.74 16.25 20.73
N VAL A 492 -15.87 16.21 20.02
CA VAL A 492 -17.11 15.55 20.46
C VAL A 492 -17.56 14.55 19.40
N TRP A 493 -17.74 13.29 19.80
CA TRP A 493 -18.25 12.21 18.95
C TRP A 493 -19.73 11.99 19.23
N VAL A 494 -20.55 12.09 18.19
CA VAL A 494 -22.01 12.00 18.27
C VAL A 494 -22.49 10.87 17.36
N ASP A 495 -23.25 9.95 17.93
CA ASP A 495 -23.82 8.81 17.22
C ASP A 495 -25.06 9.20 16.37
N PRO A 496 -25.61 8.27 15.57
CA PRO A 496 -26.74 8.56 14.66
C PRO A 496 -28.06 8.96 15.34
N ILE A 497 -28.20 8.75 16.64
CA ILE A 497 -29.41 9.12 17.42
C ILE A 497 -29.11 10.16 18.51
N ASN A 498 -28.05 10.96 18.29
CA ASN A 498 -27.62 12.07 19.15
C ASN A 498 -27.05 11.67 20.52
N ILE A 499 -26.66 10.41 20.73
CA ILE A 499 -25.88 10.03 21.91
C ILE A 499 -24.44 10.53 21.76
N ILE A 500 -23.97 11.30 22.74
CA ILE A 500 -22.58 11.73 22.81
C ILE A 500 -21.74 10.55 23.31
N ALA A 501 -20.94 9.98 22.42
CA ALA A 501 -20.18 8.76 22.66
C ALA A 501 -18.84 9.03 23.37
N ALA A 502 -18.18 10.15 23.04
CA ALA A 502 -16.93 10.57 23.65
C ALA A 502 -16.76 12.09 23.57
N THR A 503 -16.12 12.68 24.57
CA THR A 503 -15.65 14.08 24.56
C THR A 503 -14.25 14.14 25.15
N TYR A 504 -13.34 14.86 24.51
CA TYR A 504 -11.98 15.06 25.02
C TYR A 504 -11.37 16.35 24.45
N ASP A 505 -10.48 16.96 25.22
CA ASP A 505 -9.69 18.11 24.79
C ASP A 505 -8.34 17.66 24.25
N ILE A 506 -7.86 18.36 23.23
CA ILE A 506 -6.51 18.15 22.67
C ILE A 506 -5.76 19.47 22.62
N LEU A 507 -4.51 19.45 23.10
CA LEU A 507 -3.57 20.55 22.94
C LEU A 507 -2.94 20.47 21.54
N ILE A 508 -3.09 21.55 20.77
CA ILE A 508 -2.49 21.71 19.45
C ILE A 508 -1.28 22.63 19.59
N GLU A 509 -0.09 22.03 19.56
CA GLU A 509 1.16 22.78 19.59
C GLU A 509 1.32 23.67 18.34
N SER A 510 2.16 24.69 18.46
CA SER A 510 2.41 25.67 17.38
C SER A 510 3.05 25.07 16.13
N THR A 511 3.76 23.95 16.29
CA THR A 511 4.41 23.20 15.22
C THR A 511 3.62 21.97 14.77
N ALA A 512 2.50 21.66 15.44
CA ALA A 512 1.66 20.53 15.08
C ALA A 512 1.01 20.75 13.71
N GLU A 513 1.24 19.82 12.79
CA GLU A 513 0.61 19.79 11.47
C GLU A 513 -0.59 18.84 11.44
N PHE A 514 -0.52 17.74 12.20
CA PHE A 514 -1.56 16.72 12.29
C PHE A 514 -1.70 16.22 13.72
N THR A 515 -2.94 16.02 14.16
CA THR A 515 -3.28 15.29 15.38
C THR A 515 -4.25 14.17 15.03
N HIS A 516 -4.19 13.07 15.77
CA HIS A 516 -5.15 11.98 15.63
C HIS A 516 -5.33 11.28 16.98
N TYR A 517 -6.52 10.72 17.19
CA TYR A 517 -6.83 9.95 18.39
C TYR A 517 -7.89 8.89 18.08
N LYS A 518 -7.72 7.71 18.69
CA LYS A 518 -8.69 6.61 18.63
C LYS A 518 -9.41 6.52 19.97
N PRO A 519 -10.66 7.02 20.09
CA PRO A 519 -11.41 6.90 21.33
C PRO A 519 -11.75 5.42 21.62
N PRO A 520 -11.69 4.99 22.88
CA PRO A 520 -12.01 3.61 23.28
C PRO A 520 -13.54 3.42 23.36
N LEU A 521 -14.20 3.41 22.20
CA LEU A 521 -15.65 3.24 22.10
C LEU A 521 -16.02 1.77 22.23
N ASN A 522 -16.97 1.45 23.12
CA ASN A 522 -17.54 0.11 23.21
C ASN A 522 -18.23 -0.30 21.90
N LEU A 523 -18.02 -1.55 21.50
CA LEU A 523 -18.57 -2.15 20.29
C LEU A 523 -19.83 -3.00 20.60
N PRO A 524 -20.71 -3.23 19.60
CA PRO A 524 -20.68 -2.66 18.26
C PRO A 524 -21.11 -1.19 18.24
N LEU A 525 -20.54 -0.41 17.33
CA LEU A 525 -21.02 0.93 17.01
C LEU A 525 -22.41 0.86 16.38
N ARG A 526 -23.30 1.78 16.77
CA ARG A 526 -24.64 1.87 16.19
C ARG A 526 -24.53 2.24 14.71
N PRO A 527 -25.12 1.48 13.78
CA PRO A 527 -25.09 1.82 12.36
C PRO A 527 -25.83 3.13 12.06
N GLY A 528 -25.34 3.87 11.07
CA GLY A 528 -25.86 5.16 10.66
C GLY A 528 -24.77 6.20 10.45
N VAL A 529 -25.19 7.44 10.24
CA VAL A 529 -24.27 8.56 10.01
C VAL A 529 -23.88 9.21 11.33
N TRP A 530 -22.63 9.01 11.72
CA TRP A 530 -22.02 9.63 12.89
C TRP A 530 -21.52 11.03 12.57
N THR A 531 -21.39 11.87 13.59
CA THR A 531 -20.86 13.24 13.48
C THR A 531 -19.74 13.46 14.49
N VAL A 532 -18.61 14.00 14.04
CA VAL A 532 -17.53 14.49 14.92
C VAL A 532 -17.50 16.01 14.83
N LYS A 533 -17.62 16.68 15.98
CA LYS A 533 -17.60 18.14 16.11
C LYS A 533 -16.30 18.58 16.77
N ILE A 534 -15.80 19.72 16.34
CA ILE A 534 -14.64 20.41 16.94
C ILE A 534 -15.13 21.76 17.46
N LEU A 535 -14.84 22.03 18.72
CA LEU A 535 -15.25 23.22 19.45
C LEU A 535 -14.02 23.94 20.01
N HIS A 536 -14.10 25.26 20.15
CA HIS A 536 -13.14 26.08 20.87
C HIS A 536 -13.90 26.88 21.92
N HIS A 537 -13.64 26.62 23.21
CA HIS A 537 -14.42 27.18 24.32
C HIS A 537 -15.95 27.04 24.12
N TRP A 538 -16.40 25.84 23.72
CA TRP A 538 -17.81 25.52 23.40
C TRP A 538 -18.40 26.23 22.17
N VAL A 539 -17.61 27.04 21.44
CA VAL A 539 -18.01 27.63 20.16
C VAL A 539 -17.71 26.64 19.02
N PRO A 540 -18.68 26.32 18.14
CA PRO A 540 -18.45 25.48 16.96
C PRO A 540 -17.36 26.02 16.05
N VAL A 541 -16.37 25.17 15.75
CA VAL A 541 -15.30 25.46 14.78
C VAL A 541 -15.58 24.73 13.46
N ALA A 542 -15.83 23.43 13.53
CA ALA A 542 -16.09 22.60 12.36
C ALA A 542 -16.77 21.28 12.76
N GLU A 543 -17.27 20.57 11.76
CA GLU A 543 -17.73 19.20 11.90
C GLU A 543 -17.38 18.36 10.67
N THR A 544 -17.33 17.04 10.87
CA THR A 544 -17.27 16.05 9.80
C THR A 544 -18.19 14.88 10.14
N LYS A 545 -18.53 14.07 9.15
CA LYS A 545 -19.44 12.92 9.29
C LYS A 545 -18.81 11.67 8.72
N PHE A 546 -19.18 10.52 9.26
CA PHE A 546 -18.76 9.22 8.72
C PHE A 546 -19.89 8.20 8.84
N LEU A 547 -19.83 7.16 8.01
CA LEU A 547 -20.86 6.12 7.95
C LEU A 547 -20.36 4.86 8.65
N VAL A 548 -21.11 4.40 9.65
CA VAL A 548 -21.02 3.01 10.13
C VAL A 548 -22.11 2.23 9.42
N ALA A 549 -21.72 1.37 8.47
CA ALA A 549 -22.68 0.65 7.63
C ALA A 549 -23.23 -0.59 8.37
N PRO A 550 -24.56 -0.82 8.35
CA PRO A 550 -25.09 -2.11 8.79
C PRO A 550 -24.68 -3.21 7.78
N LEU A 551 -24.31 -4.39 8.26
CA LEU A 551 -23.79 -5.48 7.43
C LEU A 551 -24.92 -6.33 6.87
N THR A 552 -24.91 -6.57 5.56
CA THR A 552 -25.84 -7.53 4.91
C THR A 552 -25.28 -8.95 4.86
N PHE A 553 -23.99 -9.11 5.15
CA PHE A 553 -23.29 -10.38 5.16
C PHE A 553 -22.66 -10.67 6.53
N SER A 554 -22.65 -11.94 6.91
CA SER A 554 -21.79 -12.50 7.96
C SER A 554 -21.09 -13.72 7.40
N ASN A 555 -19.76 -13.79 7.53
CA ASN A 555 -18.95 -14.86 6.95
C ASN A 555 -19.25 -15.06 5.45
N ARG A 556 -19.45 -13.95 4.73
CA ARG A 556 -19.77 -13.89 3.29
C ARG A 556 -21.12 -14.52 2.89
N GLN A 557 -21.96 -14.86 3.86
CA GLN A 557 -23.32 -15.34 3.65
C GLN A 557 -24.34 -14.27 4.05
N PRO A 558 -25.54 -14.22 3.45
CA PRO A 558 -26.58 -13.28 3.86
C PRO A 558 -26.87 -13.39 5.35
N ILE A 559 -26.91 -12.25 6.05
CA ILE A 559 -27.16 -12.23 7.49
C ILE A 559 -28.58 -12.75 7.78
N LYS A 560 -28.70 -13.69 8.73
CA LYS A 560 -29.97 -14.39 9.01
C LYS A 560 -30.85 -13.59 9.98
N PRO A 561 -32.18 -13.55 9.76
CA PRO A 561 -33.14 -13.03 10.73
C PRO A 561 -33.42 -14.01 11.88
N VAL A 562 -33.99 -13.46 12.96
CA VAL A 562 -34.35 -14.15 14.22
C VAL A 562 -35.30 -15.34 14.04
N SER A 563 -36.07 -15.44 12.95
CA SER A 563 -37.19 -16.40 12.83
C SER A 563 -36.97 -17.59 11.90
N ALA A 564 -35.76 -17.79 11.35
CA ALA A 564 -35.51 -18.81 10.33
C ALA A 564 -34.56 -19.92 10.81
N LEU A 565 -34.99 -20.74 11.79
CA LEU A 565 -34.49 -22.11 11.96
C LEU A 565 -35.46 -22.97 12.80
N ASN A 566 -35.69 -24.19 12.31
CA ASN A 566 -36.56 -25.20 12.90
C ASN A 566 -36.10 -25.62 14.30
N LYS A 567 -37.07 -25.99 15.15
CA LYS A 567 -36.90 -26.68 16.42
C LYS A 567 -36.03 -27.93 16.24
N GLN A 568 -34.73 -27.87 16.55
CA GLN A 568 -33.94 -29.05 16.92
C GLN A 568 -32.72 -28.66 17.78
N LYS A 569 -32.87 -28.90 19.10
CA LYS A 569 -31.88 -29.19 20.16
C LYS A 569 -30.54 -28.42 20.23
N ASP A 570 -30.50 -27.50 21.20
CA ASP A 570 -29.54 -27.40 22.33
C ASP A 570 -28.02 -27.24 22.12
N LEU A 571 -27.56 -26.72 20.98
CA LEU A 571 -26.22 -26.09 20.91
C LEU A 571 -26.14 -24.78 20.09
N ASP A 572 -27.24 -24.41 19.41
CA ASP A 572 -27.30 -23.31 18.43
C ASP A 572 -27.96 -22.01 18.95
N LEU A 573 -28.36 -21.94 20.22
CA LEU A 573 -29.01 -20.75 20.81
C LEU A 573 -28.10 -19.51 20.91
N MET A 574 -26.80 -19.63 20.66
CA MET A 574 -25.87 -18.49 20.64
C MET A 574 -25.77 -17.78 19.28
N PHE A 575 -26.33 -18.34 18.20
CA PHE A 575 -26.14 -17.87 16.82
C PHE A 575 -27.38 -17.21 16.18
N SER A 576 -28.57 -17.25 16.82
CA SER A 576 -29.84 -16.82 16.21
C SER A 576 -30.20 -15.33 16.32
N GLU A 577 -29.27 -14.46 16.75
CA GLU A 577 -29.52 -13.02 16.98
C GLU A 577 -28.55 -12.09 16.25
N GLU A 578 -27.86 -12.55 15.21
CA GLU A 578 -26.66 -11.88 14.70
C GLU A 578 -26.89 -10.43 14.20
N ALA A 579 -27.94 -10.18 13.40
CA ALA A 579 -28.26 -8.83 12.92
C ALA A 579 -28.62 -7.88 14.07
N LEU A 580 -29.48 -8.33 15.00
CA LEU A 580 -29.88 -7.53 16.15
C LEU A 580 -28.69 -7.24 17.07
N ARG A 581 -27.85 -8.24 17.33
CA ARG A 581 -26.64 -8.10 18.14
C ARG A 581 -25.67 -7.10 17.52
N LEU A 582 -25.49 -7.14 16.20
CA LEU A 582 -24.52 -6.31 15.49
C LEU A 582 -25.02 -4.87 15.25
N HIS A 583 -26.33 -4.67 15.09
CA HIS A 583 -26.88 -3.39 14.64
C HIS A 583 -27.55 -2.55 15.73
N ASN A 584 -27.70 -3.04 16.96
CA ASN A 584 -28.44 -2.31 18.02
C ASN A 584 -27.56 -1.37 18.87
N GLY A 585 -26.28 -1.22 18.52
CA GLY A 585 -25.29 -0.45 19.29
C GLY A 585 -24.78 -1.19 20.53
N PRO A 586 -23.95 -0.55 21.37
CA PRO A 586 -23.36 -1.21 22.51
C PRO A 586 -24.42 -1.45 23.61
N PRO A 587 -24.20 -2.43 24.50
CA PRO A 587 -25.07 -2.67 25.64
C PRO A 587 -25.36 -1.38 26.42
N ARG A 588 -26.64 -1.15 26.74
CA ARG A 588 -27.13 0.06 27.44
C ARG A 588 -26.85 1.39 26.71
N SER A 589 -26.46 1.36 25.43
CA SER A 589 -26.04 2.55 24.66
C SER A 589 -24.91 3.35 25.31
N ALA A 590 -24.05 2.68 26.08
CA ALA A 590 -22.90 3.28 26.74
C ALA A 590 -21.62 2.98 25.95
N TYR A 591 -21.08 4.00 25.29
CA TYR A 591 -19.83 3.88 24.52
C TYR A 591 -18.57 3.98 25.39
N MET A 592 -18.68 4.58 26.58
CA MET A 592 -17.61 4.71 27.56
C MET A 592 -18.19 4.54 28.97
N GLU A 593 -17.34 4.29 29.97
CA GLU A 593 -17.76 4.29 31.38
C GLU A 593 -18.33 5.66 31.82
N GLN A 594 -17.75 6.73 31.28
CA GLN A 594 -18.21 8.10 31.51
C GLN A 594 -19.43 8.41 30.63
N SER A 595 -20.48 8.96 31.23
CA SER A 595 -21.66 9.48 30.52
C SER A 595 -21.51 10.97 30.21
N PHE A 596 -21.97 11.36 29.01
CA PHE A 596 -21.93 12.75 28.51
C PHE A 596 -23.33 13.35 28.28
N GLN A 597 -24.38 12.72 28.82
CA GLN A 597 -25.78 13.16 28.59
C GLN A 597 -26.05 14.61 29.02
N SER A 598 -25.31 15.14 29.99
CA SER A 598 -25.42 16.54 30.43
C SER A 598 -25.03 17.55 29.35
N LEU A 599 -24.27 17.14 28.33
CA LEU A 599 -23.85 18.00 27.21
C LEU A 599 -24.88 18.07 26.07
N ASN A 600 -25.85 17.16 26.03
CA ASN A 600 -26.88 17.14 24.98
C ASN A 600 -27.65 18.46 24.87
N PRO A 601 -28.18 19.05 25.97
CA PRO A 601 -28.85 20.35 25.90
C PRO A 601 -27.89 21.49 25.50
N VAL A 602 -26.65 21.46 25.98
CA VAL A 602 -25.62 22.47 25.71
C VAL A 602 -25.28 22.53 24.22
N LEU A 603 -25.17 21.37 23.58
CA LEU A 603 -24.83 21.25 22.16
C LEU A 603 -26.06 21.21 21.24
N SER A 604 -27.27 21.42 21.78
CA SER A 604 -28.54 21.34 21.04
C SER A 604 -28.71 20.01 20.29
N LEU A 605 -28.43 18.89 20.98
CA LEU A 605 -28.52 17.52 20.48
C LEU A 605 -29.64 16.75 21.20
N PRO A 606 -30.93 17.05 20.95
CA PRO A 606 -32.03 16.34 21.60
C PRO A 606 -32.10 14.88 21.10
N ILE A 607 -32.32 13.95 22.03
CA ILE A 607 -32.54 12.54 21.71
C ILE A 607 -34.04 12.35 21.48
N SER A 608 -34.43 12.03 20.24
CA SER A 608 -35.83 11.81 19.88
C SER A 608 -36.25 10.35 20.16
N PRO A 609 -37.29 10.10 20.99
CA PRO A 609 -37.79 8.75 21.24
C PRO A 609 -38.20 8.02 19.95
N ALA A 610 -38.74 8.76 18.97
CA ALA A 610 -39.12 8.20 17.67
C ALA A 610 -37.91 7.69 16.86
N GLN A 611 -36.78 8.40 16.90
CA GLN A 611 -35.55 7.98 16.23
C GLN A 611 -34.91 6.77 16.93
N VAL A 612 -34.99 6.71 18.27
CA VAL A 612 -34.51 5.56 19.06
C VAL A 612 -35.30 4.31 18.69
N GLU A 613 -36.62 4.40 18.62
CA GLU A 613 -37.48 3.25 18.29
C GLU A 613 -37.28 2.81 16.84
N GLU A 614 -37.14 3.76 15.91
CA GLU A 614 -36.82 3.46 14.52
C GLU A 614 -35.44 2.78 14.37
N ALA A 615 -34.43 3.20 15.12
CA ALA A 615 -33.12 2.54 15.13
C ALA A 615 -33.22 1.09 15.63
N ARG A 616 -34.05 0.80 16.65
CA ARG A 616 -34.29 -0.57 17.12
C ARG A 616 -35.00 -1.43 16.08
N ARG A 617 -36.01 -0.88 15.39
CA ARG A 617 -36.68 -1.58 14.28
C ARG A 617 -35.72 -1.91 13.15
N ASN A 618 -34.87 -0.96 12.77
CA ASN A 618 -33.85 -1.17 11.75
C ASN A 618 -32.81 -2.22 12.16
N ALA A 619 -32.41 -2.25 13.44
CA ALA A 619 -31.47 -3.24 13.95
C ALA A 619 -31.97 -4.70 13.83
N ALA A 620 -33.28 -4.91 13.92
CA ALA A 620 -33.90 -6.23 13.75
C ALA A 620 -34.14 -6.62 12.27
N SER A 621 -33.88 -5.74 11.32
CA SER A 621 -34.18 -5.97 9.91
C SER A 621 -33.17 -6.92 9.23
N ALA A 622 -33.64 -7.67 8.23
CA ALA A 622 -32.84 -8.53 7.37
C ALA A 622 -33.36 -8.51 5.92
N GLY A 623 -32.62 -9.16 5.01
CA GLY A 623 -33.00 -9.27 3.60
C GLY A 623 -33.26 -7.91 2.94
N ALA A 624 -34.35 -7.82 2.17
CA ALA A 624 -34.70 -6.60 1.41
C ALA A 624 -35.00 -5.37 2.30
N SER A 625 -35.38 -5.55 3.56
CA SER A 625 -35.58 -4.40 4.47
C SER A 625 -34.25 -3.81 4.91
N LEU A 626 -33.30 -4.67 5.29
CA LEU A 626 -31.95 -4.27 5.66
C LEU A 626 -31.20 -3.66 4.47
N GLU A 627 -31.36 -4.23 3.28
CA GLU A 627 -30.78 -3.69 2.05
C GLU A 627 -31.26 -2.26 1.77
N ARG A 628 -32.57 -2.00 1.90
CA ARG A 628 -33.13 -0.65 1.72
C ARG A 628 -32.61 0.35 2.75
N TRP A 629 -32.46 -0.07 4.00
CA TRP A 629 -31.89 0.78 5.05
C TRP A 629 -30.43 1.13 4.76
N LEU A 630 -29.60 0.13 4.46
CA LEU A 630 -28.20 0.32 4.05
C LEU A 630 -28.09 1.27 2.85
N ASP A 631 -28.85 0.99 1.79
CA ASP A 631 -28.77 1.73 0.54
C ASP A 631 -29.23 3.19 0.69
N SER A 632 -30.17 3.46 1.60
CA SER A 632 -30.56 4.83 1.99
C SER A 632 -29.41 5.57 2.67
N LEU A 633 -28.74 4.94 3.64
CA LEU A 633 -27.56 5.52 4.30
C LEU A 633 -26.41 5.77 3.31
N VAL A 634 -26.12 4.79 2.44
CA VAL A 634 -25.09 4.89 1.41
C VAL A 634 -25.44 6.00 0.42
N GLY A 635 -26.67 6.08 -0.09
CA GLY A 635 -27.11 7.18 -0.97
C GLY A 635 -27.09 8.56 -0.28
N GLY A 636 -27.15 8.59 1.04
CA GLY A 636 -26.95 9.79 1.86
C GLY A 636 -25.50 10.31 1.82
N MET A 637 -24.51 9.41 1.79
CA MET A 637 -23.09 9.72 1.95
C MET A 637 -22.26 9.56 0.67
N TRP A 638 -22.78 8.87 -0.34
CA TRP A 638 -22.14 8.57 -1.62
C TRP A 638 -23.03 8.99 -2.79
N THR A 639 -22.41 9.24 -3.93
CA THR A 639 -23.11 9.56 -5.18
C THR A 639 -22.60 8.64 -6.28
N ALA A 640 -23.50 7.95 -6.99
CA ALA A 640 -23.15 7.34 -8.27
C ALA A 640 -22.95 8.48 -9.28
N MET A 641 -21.68 8.71 -9.63
CA MET A 641 -21.28 9.78 -10.54
C MET A 641 -21.63 9.41 -11.97
N ASP A 642 -21.34 8.16 -12.34
CA ASP A 642 -21.61 7.64 -13.67
C ASP A 642 -21.65 6.11 -13.69
N ILE A 643 -22.17 5.53 -14.76
CA ILE A 643 -22.20 4.09 -15.02
C ILE A 643 -22.00 3.85 -16.52
N CYS A 644 -21.23 2.83 -16.88
CA CYS A 644 -20.94 2.48 -18.28
C CYS A 644 -21.09 0.97 -18.51
N ALA A 645 -21.26 0.57 -19.77
CA ALA A 645 -21.27 -0.82 -20.18
C ALA A 645 -19.93 -1.24 -20.80
N THR A 646 -19.39 -2.40 -20.41
CA THR A 646 -18.13 -2.90 -20.97
C THR A 646 -18.31 -3.54 -22.36
N GLY A 647 -19.54 -3.95 -22.68
CA GLY A 647 -19.93 -4.59 -23.94
C GLY A 647 -21.23 -3.99 -24.51
N PRO A 648 -21.93 -4.73 -25.39
CA PRO A 648 -23.23 -4.29 -25.91
C PRO A 648 -24.25 -4.05 -24.77
N THR A 649 -25.03 -2.98 -24.88
CA THR A 649 -26.08 -2.62 -23.92
C THR A 649 -27.32 -2.15 -24.66
N VAL A 650 -28.50 -2.43 -24.12
CA VAL A 650 -29.78 -1.94 -24.65
C VAL A 650 -30.27 -0.65 -24.00
N CYS A 651 -29.61 -0.19 -22.93
CA CYS A 651 -29.91 1.09 -22.30
C CYS A 651 -29.35 2.24 -23.18
N PRO A 652 -30.19 3.04 -23.83
CA PRO A 652 -29.75 3.96 -24.90
C PRO A 652 -28.91 5.14 -24.40
N VAL A 653 -28.96 5.43 -23.09
CA VAL A 653 -28.21 6.51 -22.45
C VAL A 653 -26.88 6.05 -21.83
N MET A 654 -26.56 4.75 -21.93
CA MET A 654 -25.37 4.16 -21.33
C MET A 654 -24.16 4.25 -22.27
N GLN A 655 -23.09 4.91 -21.85
CA GLN A 655 -21.84 4.98 -22.63
C GLN A 655 -21.04 3.67 -22.54
N THR A 656 -20.27 3.35 -23.58
CA THR A 656 -19.27 2.27 -23.53
C THR A 656 -18.08 2.66 -22.65
N CYS A 657 -17.69 1.80 -21.72
CA CYS A 657 -16.66 2.10 -20.70
C CYS A 657 -15.32 2.58 -21.28
N SER A 658 -14.85 1.98 -22.37
CA SER A 658 -13.59 2.34 -23.04
C SER A 658 -13.58 3.75 -23.65
N GLN A 659 -14.75 4.37 -23.83
CA GLN A 659 -14.89 5.73 -24.36
C GLN A 659 -14.99 6.80 -23.27
N THR A 660 -15.10 6.38 -21.99
CA THR A 660 -15.15 7.30 -20.85
C THR A 660 -13.75 7.78 -20.48
N ALA A 661 -13.66 8.83 -19.66
CA ALA A 661 -12.39 9.34 -19.13
C ALA A 661 -12.02 8.81 -17.73
N TRP A 662 -12.94 8.06 -17.11
CA TRP A 662 -12.87 7.66 -15.70
C TRP A 662 -12.80 6.15 -15.51
N SER A 663 -13.34 5.35 -16.44
CA SER A 663 -13.41 3.90 -16.31
C SER A 663 -12.02 3.27 -16.24
N SER A 664 -11.91 2.15 -15.53
CA SER A 664 -10.69 1.34 -15.55
C SER A 664 -10.38 0.76 -16.93
N PHE A 665 -11.38 0.70 -17.83
CA PHE A 665 -11.27 0.26 -19.22
C PHE A 665 -10.91 1.38 -20.21
N SER A 666 -10.85 2.64 -19.74
CA SER A 666 -10.42 3.76 -20.58
C SER A 666 -8.91 3.66 -20.89
N PRO A 667 -8.44 4.23 -22.01
CA PRO A 667 -7.03 4.17 -22.39
C PRO A 667 -6.12 4.77 -21.31
N ASP A 668 -5.05 4.06 -20.97
CA ASP A 668 -4.04 4.49 -20.00
C ASP A 668 -2.60 4.31 -20.55
N PRO A 669 -2.21 5.09 -21.59
CA PRO A 669 -0.98 4.84 -22.35
C PRO A 669 0.31 4.95 -21.53
N LYS A 670 0.27 5.61 -20.36
CA LYS A 670 1.42 5.72 -19.45
C LYS A 670 1.77 4.40 -18.77
N SER A 671 0.79 3.51 -18.56
CA SER A 671 1.00 2.18 -17.97
C SER A 671 0.88 1.03 -18.97
N GLU A 672 0.33 1.28 -20.16
CA GLU A 672 0.24 0.26 -21.21
C GLU A 672 1.62 -0.13 -21.77
N LEU A 673 1.80 -1.44 -21.96
CA LEU A 673 3.01 -2.05 -22.52
C LEU A 673 2.71 -2.52 -23.95
N GLY A 674 3.48 -2.01 -24.92
CA GLY A 674 3.28 -2.27 -26.35
C GLY A 674 4.42 -3.07 -26.98
N ALA A 675 4.53 -3.02 -28.31
CA ALA A 675 5.66 -3.61 -29.03
C ALA A 675 6.97 -2.88 -28.73
N VAL A 676 8.08 -3.61 -28.80
CA VAL A 676 9.43 -3.04 -28.71
C VAL A 676 9.70 -2.18 -29.94
N LYS A 677 10.12 -0.93 -29.72
CA LYS A 677 10.44 0.05 -30.78
C LYS A 677 11.82 -0.26 -31.42
N PRO A 678 12.16 0.37 -32.57
CA PRO A 678 13.46 0.16 -33.23
C PRO A 678 14.70 0.47 -32.38
N ASP A 679 14.58 1.42 -31.44
CA ASP A 679 15.62 1.76 -30.46
C ASP A 679 15.72 0.76 -29.30
N GLY A 680 14.91 -0.31 -29.31
CA GLY A 680 14.89 -1.34 -28.27
C GLY A 680 14.11 -0.97 -27.01
N ARG A 681 13.39 0.17 -26.99
CA ARG A 681 12.66 0.69 -25.82
C ARG A 681 11.15 0.47 -25.94
N LEU A 682 10.44 0.65 -24.82
CA LEU A 682 8.97 0.71 -24.76
C LEU A 682 8.45 2.13 -24.50
N ARG A 683 9.14 2.88 -23.64
CA ARG A 683 8.88 4.31 -23.38
C ARG A 683 9.27 5.15 -24.58
#